data_AF-A0A850DIL8-F1
#
_entry.id   AF-A0A850DIL8-F1
#
_cell.length_a   1.000
_cell.length_b   1.000
_cell.length_c   1.000
_cell.angle_alpha   90.00
_cell.angle_beta   90.00
_cell.angle_gamma   90.00
#
_symmetry.space_group_name_H-M   'P 1'
#
loop_
_entity.id
_entity.type
_entity.pdbx_description
1 polymer ?
#
loop_
_entity_poly.entity_id
_entity_poly.type
_entity_poly.pdbx_seq_one_letter_code
_entity_poly.pdbx_strand_id
1 'polypeptide(L)'
;MFAVGAMASAADGVIAVPGNAGLVWTRVTDSGGVRLSDYMFATKSFDLMSMGESMLAVVLQFEFVGWIVVVTTAIWLIGFAIGFQWLDAFRGALQGTAQLFAFQVATPMMLAAATSIGAVCVGWFVVRGYTAKAVSQVVTMLAVAILGPMFLAEPLGDVLSPDGLLAKGRNLGIAVAAGLNGNSRPDPGYLVSSMQAGLADNFARRPLQIWNLGYVVDGNAACKQAWNAGVAAGSPDQLKKNLAACGAAGASTLIDHPSPGQLGTGLLLLICGTVLVLFAAFLAAGVMWAALDSIYHGFRAILGFAAGGFVYGPTQTALARDVVDSMVAAATMCAYVIYLGVYVLFLGNLFRQVGSAGVMAVMVTGAVVEVVAIVQFRRLRRGLGRGNKWIADKFAATAQGRPSGGGGAVGMGDAGTGRSLPAAALATLAVVNTIDANPIAANLLLARNPLQYMARRRQQAESMNIDMTVRGWPREAQLRGHLDRSTWAHAAARRARLARAAGADEIMTLANAVDGIGDLGAPDSVYGSVLESAGFDRDMINAAMRVRAFQRVATSGNQRLYPQLQKARAALGNVQAQLASPDAASFRAWYVVTSSNWLSKIAPPLDRSNVNHDFVRMVEANWDNPHALHHAVPDALWLSQNRDTLHHIGHRLASENMINAQAFAAAPTAANLEQAARTMQRAHVIDSIAGPLTASVWA
;
A
#
# COMPACT_ATOMS: atom_id res chain seq x y z
N MET A 1 19.10 1.27 -48.42
CA MET A 1 20.31 1.07 -49.23
C MET A 1 21.43 1.84 -48.55
N PHE A 2 22.41 1.13 -48.00
CA PHE A 2 23.51 1.71 -47.21
C PHE A 2 24.54 2.35 -48.15
N ALA A 3 24.96 3.57 -47.86
CA ALA A 3 26.16 4.17 -48.42
C ALA A 3 26.95 4.83 -47.29
N VAL A 4 27.97 4.11 -46.82
CA VAL A 4 29.03 4.63 -45.95
C VAL A 4 29.97 5.41 -46.85
N GLY A 5 29.97 6.73 -46.74
CA GLY A 5 30.98 7.61 -47.35
C GLY A 5 31.86 8.18 -46.25
N ALA A 6 33.03 7.59 -46.03
CA ALA A 6 34.07 8.17 -45.21
C ALA A 6 34.74 9.30 -46.00
N MET A 7 34.50 10.54 -45.61
CA MET A 7 35.30 11.70 -46.02
C MET A 7 36.18 12.08 -44.82
N ALA A 8 37.44 11.67 -44.87
CA ALA A 8 38.47 12.14 -43.96
C ALA A 8 38.80 13.60 -44.32
N SER A 9 38.47 14.54 -43.44
CA SER A 9 39.10 15.85 -43.43
C SER A 9 40.11 15.85 -42.28
N ALA A 10 41.38 16.03 -42.63
CA ALA A 10 42.44 16.29 -41.69
C ALA A 10 42.23 17.71 -41.13
N ALA A 11 41.81 17.78 -39.87
CA ALA A 11 41.89 18.97 -39.05
C ALA A 11 42.65 18.60 -37.78
N ASP A 12 43.61 19.44 -37.40
CA ASP A 12 44.48 19.27 -36.26
C ASP A 12 43.71 18.94 -34.98
N GLY A 13 44.33 18.05 -34.20
CA GLY A 13 43.66 17.12 -33.32
C GLY A 13 42.96 17.74 -32.13
N VAL A 14 41.67 17.44 -32.02
CA VAL A 14 40.97 16.88 -30.83
C VAL A 14 39.73 16.20 -31.41
N ILE A 15 39.58 14.87 -31.34
CA ILE A 15 38.26 14.24 -31.56
C ILE A 15 37.46 14.44 -30.28
N ALA A 16 37.05 15.68 -30.03
CA ALA A 16 35.94 15.95 -29.14
C ALA A 16 34.72 15.63 -30.00
N VAL A 17 34.05 14.51 -29.74
CA VAL A 17 32.67 14.37 -30.21
C VAL A 17 31.91 15.46 -29.45
N PRO A 18 31.48 16.55 -30.10
CA PRO A 18 30.64 17.55 -29.45
C PRO A 18 29.41 16.78 -28.95
N GLY A 19 28.94 17.08 -27.73
CA GLY A 19 27.95 16.33 -26.98
C GLY A 19 26.97 15.47 -27.80
N ASN A 20 26.74 14.22 -27.38
CA ASN A 20 25.96 13.20 -28.08
C ASN A 20 24.70 13.78 -28.76
N ALA A 21 24.81 14.13 -30.06
CA ALA A 21 23.75 14.80 -30.81
C ALA A 21 22.45 13.95 -30.82
N GLY A 22 22.60 12.63 -30.78
CA GLY A 22 21.50 11.66 -30.67
C GLY A 22 20.72 11.70 -29.36
N LEU A 23 21.16 12.43 -28.33
CA LEU A 23 20.49 12.57 -27.03
C LEU A 23 19.90 13.97 -26.79
N VAL A 24 20.15 14.94 -27.67
CA VAL A 24 19.70 16.34 -27.50
C VAL A 24 18.17 16.45 -27.38
N TRP A 25 17.44 15.57 -28.06
CA TRP A 25 15.98 15.52 -28.01
C TRP A 25 15.42 15.15 -26.63
N THR A 26 16.20 14.51 -25.76
CA THR A 26 15.76 14.07 -24.43
C THR A 26 15.65 15.23 -23.44
N ARG A 27 16.40 16.33 -23.65
CA ARG A 27 16.41 17.55 -22.82
C ARG A 27 16.59 17.30 -21.30
N VAL A 28 17.22 16.20 -20.91
CA VAL A 28 17.50 15.89 -19.50
C VAL A 28 18.66 16.77 -19.01
N THR A 29 18.46 17.46 -17.89
CA THR A 29 19.47 18.29 -17.23
C THR A 29 19.73 17.83 -15.80
N ASP A 30 20.96 18.01 -15.34
CA ASP A 30 21.35 17.79 -13.96
C ASP A 30 20.96 18.96 -13.03
N SER A 31 21.26 18.88 -11.73
CA SER A 31 20.94 19.98 -10.79
C SER A 31 21.79 21.25 -11.02
N GLY A 32 22.88 21.14 -11.77
CA GLY A 32 23.73 22.25 -12.19
C GLY A 32 23.24 22.97 -13.44
N GLY A 33 22.16 22.50 -14.07
CA GLY A 33 21.64 23.02 -15.34
C GLY A 33 22.41 22.55 -16.57
N VAL A 34 23.33 21.59 -16.44
CA VAL A 34 24.09 21.01 -17.54
C VAL A 34 23.30 19.87 -18.15
N ARG A 35 23.23 19.79 -19.48
CA ARG A 35 22.53 18.71 -20.18
C ARG A 35 23.38 17.45 -20.19
N LEU A 36 22.77 16.28 -20.03
CA LEU A 36 23.49 15.00 -20.11
C LEU A 36 24.05 14.75 -21.51
N SER A 37 23.47 15.38 -22.55
CA SER A 37 24.03 15.35 -23.90
C SER A 37 25.44 15.93 -23.96
N ASP A 38 25.75 16.88 -23.09
CA ASP A 38 27.00 17.65 -23.14
C ASP A 38 28.11 16.97 -22.31
N TYR A 39 27.79 15.85 -21.66
CA TYR A 39 28.74 15.07 -20.89
C TYR A 39 29.77 14.42 -21.82
N MET A 40 31.03 14.44 -21.39
CA MET A 40 32.15 13.84 -22.09
C MET A 40 33.01 13.03 -21.12
N PHE A 41 33.62 11.95 -21.63
CA PHE A 41 34.72 11.30 -20.96
C PHE A 41 36.01 12.05 -21.30
N ALA A 42 36.74 12.54 -20.29
CA ALA A 42 37.91 13.37 -20.51
C ALA A 42 39.17 12.51 -20.53
N THR A 43 39.70 12.24 -21.72
CA THR A 43 40.98 11.55 -21.91
C THR A 43 41.84 12.29 -22.91
N LYS A 44 43.16 12.22 -22.73
CA LYS A 44 44.12 12.76 -23.69
C LYS A 44 44.02 11.99 -25.02
N SER A 45 43.91 12.71 -26.14
CA SER A 45 43.74 12.11 -27.47
C SER A 45 45.09 11.77 -28.13
N PHE A 46 45.08 10.67 -28.90
CA PHE A 46 46.03 10.17 -29.90
C PHE A 46 47.44 10.80 -29.94
N ASP A 47 48.43 10.05 -29.47
CA ASP A 47 49.84 10.24 -29.84
C ASP A 47 50.29 9.03 -30.67
N LEU A 48 50.84 9.27 -31.86
CA LEU A 48 51.27 8.23 -32.82
C LEU A 48 52.36 7.29 -32.24
N MET A 49 53.02 7.73 -31.16
CA MET A 49 54.08 6.99 -30.47
C MET A 49 53.56 6.02 -29.39
N SER A 50 52.29 6.08 -28.96
CA SER A 50 51.68 5.17 -27.97
C SER A 50 50.39 4.50 -28.49
N MET A 51 50.56 3.65 -29.50
CA MET A 51 49.46 2.95 -30.19
C MET A 51 48.53 2.16 -29.25
N GLY A 52 49.04 1.62 -28.13
CA GLY A 52 48.24 0.90 -27.14
C GLY A 52 47.31 1.77 -26.29
N GLU A 53 47.77 2.96 -25.86
CA GLU A 53 46.98 3.91 -25.07
C GLU A 53 45.89 4.55 -25.94
N SER A 54 46.20 4.79 -27.21
CA SER A 54 45.27 5.33 -28.20
C SER A 54 44.12 4.36 -28.50
N MET A 55 44.38 3.04 -28.59
CA MET A 55 43.33 2.03 -28.74
C MET A 55 42.43 1.94 -27.50
N LEU A 56 43.02 1.98 -26.30
CA LEU A 56 42.26 1.98 -25.04
C LEU A 56 41.33 3.20 -24.93
N ALA A 57 41.81 4.39 -25.30
CA ALA A 57 41.03 5.61 -25.30
C ALA A 57 39.80 5.54 -26.24
N VAL A 58 39.95 4.94 -27.43
CA VAL A 58 38.84 4.74 -28.37
C VAL A 58 37.78 3.79 -27.80
N VAL A 59 38.19 2.69 -27.18
CA VAL A 59 37.27 1.73 -26.56
C VAL A 59 36.51 2.36 -25.39
N LEU A 60 37.21 3.09 -24.52
CA LEU A 60 36.60 3.83 -23.41
C LEU A 60 35.58 4.87 -23.90
N GLN A 61 35.88 5.55 -25.01
CA GLN A 61 34.95 6.51 -25.61
C GLN A 61 33.68 5.84 -26.12
N PHE A 62 33.80 4.69 -26.79
CA PHE A 62 32.65 3.93 -27.28
C PHE A 62 31.80 3.39 -26.12
N GLU A 63 32.44 2.87 -25.08
CA GLU A 63 31.80 2.42 -23.85
C GLU A 63 31.04 3.56 -23.15
N PHE A 64 31.66 4.74 -23.07
CA PHE A 64 31.03 5.94 -22.52
C PHE A 64 29.78 6.34 -23.31
N VAL A 65 29.84 6.35 -24.64
CA VAL A 65 28.67 6.66 -25.48
C VAL A 65 27.56 5.65 -25.23
N GLY A 66 27.86 4.36 -25.18
CA GLY A 66 26.88 3.33 -24.87
C GLY A 66 26.22 3.55 -23.50
N TRP A 67 27.02 3.79 -22.47
CA TRP A 67 26.53 4.01 -21.11
C TRP A 67 25.67 5.29 -20.97
N ILE A 68 26.13 6.44 -21.49
CA ILE A 68 25.38 7.70 -21.35
C ILE A 68 24.07 7.66 -22.13
N VAL A 69 24.01 6.97 -23.27
CA VAL A 69 22.77 6.74 -24.03
C VAL A 69 21.77 5.93 -23.20
N VAL A 70 22.23 4.83 -22.59
CA VAL A 70 21.40 3.96 -21.74
C VAL A 70 20.85 4.74 -20.54
N VAL A 71 21.71 5.42 -19.78
CA VAL A 71 21.30 6.17 -18.58
C VAL A 71 20.38 7.34 -18.93
N THR A 72 20.71 8.12 -19.96
CA THR A 72 19.89 9.27 -20.38
C THR A 72 18.52 8.81 -20.85
N THR A 73 18.44 7.70 -21.60
CA THR A 73 17.17 7.11 -22.04
C THR A 73 16.32 6.65 -20.86
N ALA A 74 16.93 6.05 -19.82
CA ALA A 74 16.21 5.64 -18.61
C ALA A 74 15.56 6.83 -17.90
N ILE A 75 16.34 7.89 -17.65
CA ILE A 75 15.88 9.09 -16.94
C ILE A 75 14.82 9.84 -17.77
N TRP A 76 15.02 9.92 -19.08
CA TRP A 76 14.05 10.47 -20.00
C TRP A 76 12.74 9.68 -19.95
N LEU A 77 12.79 8.34 -20.02
CA LEU A 77 11.61 7.48 -20.03
C LEU A 77 10.76 7.63 -18.74
N ILE A 78 11.41 7.78 -17.58
CA ILE A 78 10.73 8.04 -16.31
C ILE A 78 9.98 9.38 -16.36
N GLY A 79 10.66 10.45 -16.80
CA GLY A 79 10.04 11.77 -16.93
C GLY A 79 8.95 11.81 -17.99
N PHE A 80 9.12 11.10 -19.10
CA PHE A 80 8.12 10.95 -20.15
C PHE A 80 6.84 10.27 -19.64
N ALA A 81 6.99 9.19 -18.86
CA ALA A 81 5.86 8.46 -18.28
C ALA A 81 5.09 9.28 -17.25
N ILE A 82 5.80 9.95 -16.33
CA ILE A 82 5.19 10.76 -15.26
C ILE A 82 4.66 12.08 -15.81
N GLY A 83 5.38 12.70 -16.75
CA GLY A 83 5.01 13.97 -17.37
C GLY A 83 3.74 13.93 -18.21
N PHE A 84 3.19 12.74 -18.52
CA PHE A 84 2.04 12.55 -19.42
C PHE A 84 2.21 13.09 -20.84
N GLN A 85 3.45 13.37 -21.25
CA GLN A 85 3.74 13.78 -22.64
C GLN A 85 3.25 12.71 -23.64
N TRP A 86 3.33 11.43 -23.27
CA TRP A 86 2.79 10.33 -24.07
C TRP A 86 1.26 10.38 -24.20
N LEU A 87 0.56 10.79 -23.13
CA LEU A 87 -0.90 10.85 -23.11
C LEU A 87 -1.41 12.05 -23.90
N ASP A 88 -0.68 13.18 -23.88
CA ASP A 88 -1.01 14.39 -24.64
C ASP A 88 -1.09 14.09 -26.15
N ALA A 89 -0.25 13.19 -26.66
CA ALA A 89 -0.29 12.75 -28.06
C ALA A 89 -1.58 12.02 -28.44
N PHE A 90 -2.25 11.36 -27.49
CA PHE A 90 -3.47 10.57 -27.74
C PHE A 90 -4.74 11.20 -27.16
N ARG A 91 -4.62 12.19 -26.26
CA ARG A 91 -5.75 12.79 -25.53
C ARG A 91 -6.87 13.22 -26.46
N GLY A 92 -6.54 13.99 -27.50
CA GLY A 92 -7.53 14.51 -28.45
C GLY A 92 -8.26 13.40 -29.21
N ALA A 93 -7.55 12.35 -29.64
CA ALA A 93 -8.16 11.21 -30.33
C ALA A 93 -9.09 10.41 -29.41
N LEU A 94 -8.69 10.19 -28.15
CA LEU A 94 -9.50 9.46 -27.17
C LEU A 94 -10.76 10.24 -26.77
N GLN A 95 -10.63 11.55 -26.49
CA GLN A 95 -11.77 12.40 -26.14
C GLN A 95 -12.77 12.50 -27.30
N GLY A 96 -12.29 12.71 -28.53
CA GLY A 96 -13.16 12.73 -29.71
C GLY A 96 -13.90 11.41 -29.92
N THR A 97 -13.21 10.28 -29.78
CA THR A 97 -13.83 8.94 -29.89
C THR A 97 -14.88 8.72 -28.81
N ALA A 98 -14.59 9.12 -27.57
CA ALA A 98 -15.50 8.99 -26.44
C ALA A 98 -16.76 9.84 -26.60
N GLN A 99 -16.61 11.09 -27.07
CA GLN A 99 -17.74 11.98 -27.34
C GLN A 99 -18.65 11.40 -28.42
N LEU A 100 -18.09 10.99 -29.56
CA LEU A 100 -18.87 10.36 -30.64
C LEU A 100 -19.59 9.10 -30.17
N PHE A 101 -18.92 8.27 -29.38
CA PHE A 101 -19.52 7.07 -28.82
C PHE A 101 -20.65 7.39 -27.82
N ALA A 102 -20.45 8.36 -26.93
CA ALA A 102 -21.47 8.78 -25.98
C ALA A 102 -22.71 9.35 -26.69
N PHE A 103 -22.53 10.19 -27.72
CA PHE A 103 -23.64 10.71 -28.52
C PHE A 103 -24.45 9.59 -29.20
N GLN A 104 -23.78 8.55 -29.69
CA GLN A 104 -24.46 7.44 -30.36
C GLN A 104 -25.23 6.53 -29.40
N VAL A 105 -24.70 6.31 -28.20
CA VAL A 105 -25.31 5.38 -27.22
C VAL A 105 -26.36 6.07 -26.37
N ALA A 106 -26.14 7.32 -25.98
CA ALA A 106 -26.99 8.07 -25.05
C ALA A 106 -28.14 8.79 -25.75
N THR A 107 -28.84 8.07 -26.62
CA THR A 107 -30.04 8.61 -27.25
C THR A 107 -31.17 8.72 -26.23
N PRO A 108 -32.06 9.72 -26.34
CA PRO A 108 -33.24 9.83 -25.49
C PRO A 108 -34.09 8.55 -25.48
N MET A 109 -34.14 7.84 -26.62
CA MET A 109 -34.84 6.57 -26.75
C MET A 109 -34.21 5.46 -25.91
N MET A 110 -32.88 5.36 -25.87
CA MET A 110 -32.16 4.39 -25.03
C MET A 110 -32.36 4.68 -23.54
N LEU A 111 -32.27 5.95 -23.13
CA LEU A 111 -32.53 6.38 -21.76
C LEU A 111 -33.97 6.07 -21.33
N ALA A 112 -34.95 6.37 -22.19
CA ALA A 112 -36.36 6.07 -21.92
C ALA A 112 -36.60 4.56 -21.78
N ALA A 113 -36.02 3.74 -22.66
CA ALA A 113 -36.11 2.28 -22.59
C ALA A 113 -35.45 1.73 -21.32
N ALA A 114 -34.22 2.16 -21.01
CA ALA A 114 -33.48 1.70 -19.83
C ALA A 114 -34.18 2.09 -18.52
N THR A 115 -34.69 3.32 -18.44
CA THR A 115 -35.45 3.81 -17.28
C THR A 115 -36.76 3.02 -17.11
N SER A 116 -37.46 2.72 -18.21
CA SER A 116 -38.68 1.93 -18.18
C SER A 116 -38.43 0.51 -17.67
N ILE A 117 -37.36 -0.15 -18.13
CA ILE A 117 -36.95 -1.48 -17.64
C ILE A 117 -36.63 -1.42 -16.13
N GLY A 118 -35.90 -0.39 -15.69
CA GLY A 118 -35.60 -0.16 -14.28
C GLY A 118 -36.86 0.01 -13.43
N ALA A 119 -37.83 0.79 -13.92
CA ALA A 119 -39.11 1.01 -13.25
C ALA A 119 -39.94 -0.28 -13.10
N VAL A 120 -39.91 -1.16 -14.11
CA VAL A 120 -40.54 -2.49 -14.03
C VAL A 120 -39.89 -3.35 -12.92
N CYS A 121 -38.56 -3.32 -12.78
CA CYS A 121 -37.87 -4.02 -11.70
C CYS A 121 -38.27 -3.49 -10.31
N VAL A 122 -38.39 -2.16 -10.15
CA VAL A 122 -38.88 -1.54 -8.91
C VAL A 122 -40.30 -2.01 -8.60
N GLY A 123 -41.21 -1.93 -9.58
CA GLY A 123 -42.59 -2.40 -9.44
C GLY A 123 -42.66 -3.87 -9.02
N TRP A 124 -41.84 -4.72 -9.62
CA TRP A 124 -41.75 -6.14 -9.25
C TRP A 124 -41.30 -6.35 -7.79
N PHE A 125 -40.32 -5.59 -7.30
CA PHE A 125 -39.88 -5.68 -5.91
C PHE A 125 -40.93 -5.20 -4.91
N VAL A 126 -41.70 -4.17 -5.27
CA VAL A 126 -42.83 -3.70 -4.45
C VAL A 126 -43.91 -4.78 -4.37
N VAL A 127 -44.29 -5.40 -5.50
CA VAL A 127 -45.28 -6.49 -5.54
C VAL A 127 -44.82 -7.70 -4.71
N ARG A 128 -43.52 -8.00 -4.68
CA ARG A 128 -42.94 -9.09 -3.89
C ARG A 128 -42.71 -8.76 -2.41
N GLY A 129 -43.01 -7.54 -1.97
CA GLY A 129 -42.81 -7.10 -0.58
C GLY A 129 -41.35 -6.81 -0.21
N TYR A 130 -40.43 -6.70 -1.19
CA TYR A 130 -39.02 -6.39 -0.96
C TYR A 130 -38.77 -4.87 -0.94
N THR A 131 -39.32 -4.17 0.05
CA THR A 131 -39.27 -2.71 0.18
C THR A 131 -37.83 -2.16 0.21
N ALA A 132 -36.91 -2.83 0.91
CA ALA A 132 -35.50 -2.43 0.96
C ALA A 132 -34.82 -2.45 -0.42
N LYS A 133 -35.09 -3.46 -1.25
CA LYS A 133 -34.51 -3.57 -2.61
C LYS A 133 -35.14 -2.58 -3.58
N ALA A 134 -36.44 -2.31 -3.43
CA ALA A 134 -37.12 -1.29 -4.21
C ALA A 134 -36.55 0.10 -3.93
N VAL A 135 -36.37 0.45 -2.65
CA VAL A 135 -35.76 1.73 -2.25
C VAL A 135 -34.33 1.85 -2.76
N SER A 136 -33.49 0.82 -2.61
CA SER A 136 -32.11 0.86 -3.11
C SER A 136 -32.06 1.06 -4.63
N GLN A 137 -32.95 0.41 -5.38
CA GLN A 137 -33.00 0.56 -6.83
C GLN A 137 -33.41 1.97 -7.26
N VAL A 138 -34.41 2.57 -6.59
CA VAL A 138 -34.84 3.95 -6.87
C VAL A 138 -33.71 4.94 -6.60
N VAL A 139 -33.02 4.79 -5.47
CA VAL A 139 -31.87 5.64 -5.12
C VAL A 139 -30.76 5.51 -6.16
N THR A 140 -30.42 4.29 -6.60
CA THR A 140 -29.41 4.07 -7.64
C THR A 140 -29.82 4.67 -8.98
N MET A 141 -31.07 4.51 -9.41
CA MET A 141 -31.57 5.12 -10.65
C MET A 141 -31.53 6.65 -10.59
N LEU A 142 -31.87 7.24 -9.44
CA LEU A 142 -31.79 8.69 -9.23
C LEU A 142 -30.33 9.18 -9.27
N ALA A 143 -29.40 8.45 -8.65
CA ALA A 143 -27.98 8.77 -8.70
C ALA A 143 -27.44 8.72 -10.14
N VAL A 144 -27.80 7.69 -10.92
CA VAL A 144 -27.42 7.59 -12.34
C VAL A 144 -28.07 8.69 -13.17
N ALA A 145 -29.31 9.09 -12.90
CA ALA A 145 -29.98 10.18 -13.61
C ALA A 145 -29.32 11.55 -13.36
N ILE A 146 -28.75 11.78 -12.17
CA ILE A 146 -28.05 13.03 -11.83
C ILE A 146 -26.61 13.00 -12.37
N LEU A 147 -25.88 11.91 -12.12
CA LEU A 147 -24.45 11.80 -12.47
C LEU A 147 -24.22 11.50 -13.95
N GLY A 148 -25.16 10.79 -14.60
CA GLY A 148 -25.06 10.38 -16.00
C GLY A 148 -24.88 11.56 -16.95
N PRO A 149 -25.77 12.57 -16.95
CA PRO A 149 -25.63 13.73 -17.81
C PRO A 149 -24.31 14.51 -17.60
N MET A 150 -23.83 14.59 -16.35
CA MET A 150 -22.54 15.22 -16.05
C MET A 150 -21.38 14.46 -16.69
N PHE A 151 -21.36 13.14 -16.54
CA PHE A 151 -20.31 12.29 -17.12
C PHE A 151 -20.39 12.21 -18.65
N LEU A 152 -21.60 12.21 -19.22
CA LEU A 152 -21.82 12.08 -20.67
C LEU A 152 -21.67 13.38 -21.45
N ALA A 153 -21.76 14.55 -20.79
CA ALA A 153 -21.50 15.83 -21.44
C ALA A 153 -20.04 15.94 -21.89
N GLU A 154 -19.11 15.43 -21.09
CA GLU A 154 -17.70 15.34 -21.45
C GLU A 154 -17.11 13.98 -21.05
N PRO A 155 -17.40 12.92 -21.84
CA PRO A 155 -16.98 11.57 -21.51
C PRO A 155 -15.46 11.49 -21.54
N LEU A 156 -14.89 10.88 -20.50
CA LEU A 156 -13.45 10.92 -20.19
C LEU A 156 -12.86 12.31 -19.89
N GLY A 157 -13.62 13.39 -19.92
CA GLY A 157 -13.18 14.71 -19.45
C GLY A 157 -12.69 14.64 -18.01
N ASP A 158 -13.48 14.03 -17.13
CA ASP A 158 -13.14 13.84 -15.72
C ASP A 158 -11.87 12.99 -15.49
N VAL A 159 -11.45 12.18 -16.46
CA VAL A 159 -10.28 11.30 -16.35
C VAL A 159 -9.05 11.92 -17.04
N LEU A 160 -9.23 12.45 -18.25
CA LEU A 160 -8.17 12.90 -19.16
C LEU A 160 -7.91 14.41 -19.15
N SER A 161 -8.81 15.22 -18.58
CA SER A 161 -8.65 16.67 -18.49
C SER A 161 -7.34 17.04 -17.78
N PRO A 162 -6.73 18.22 -18.06
CA PRO A 162 -5.57 18.72 -17.32
C PRO A 162 -5.74 18.70 -15.79
N ASP A 163 -6.99 18.84 -15.28
CA ASP A 163 -7.36 18.72 -13.87
C ASP A 163 -8.20 17.45 -13.56
N GLY A 164 -8.16 16.48 -14.47
CA GLY A 164 -8.85 15.20 -14.36
C GLY A 164 -8.23 14.29 -13.29
N LEU A 165 -8.90 13.18 -13.03
CA LEU A 165 -8.59 12.19 -12.01
C LEU A 165 -7.15 11.66 -12.13
N LEU A 166 -6.68 11.40 -13.35
CA LEU A 166 -5.30 10.97 -13.60
C LEU A 166 -4.28 12.05 -13.27
N ALA A 167 -4.56 13.29 -13.69
CA ALA A 167 -3.69 14.44 -13.41
C ALA A 167 -3.64 14.75 -11.91
N LYS A 168 -4.78 14.69 -11.21
CA LYS A 168 -4.86 14.84 -9.75
C LYS A 168 -4.10 13.75 -9.01
N GLY A 169 -4.27 12.49 -9.40
CA GLY A 169 -3.52 11.36 -8.81
C GLY A 169 -2.01 11.55 -8.97
N ARG A 170 -1.56 11.91 -10.17
CA ARG A 170 -0.16 12.25 -10.42
C ARG A 170 0.32 13.42 -9.56
N ASN A 171 -0.37 14.56 -9.62
CA ASN A 171 0.04 15.80 -8.98
C ASN A 171 0.11 15.63 -7.45
N LEU A 172 -0.83 14.87 -6.86
CA LEU A 172 -0.78 14.47 -5.46
C LEU A 172 0.47 13.64 -5.15
N GLY A 173 0.77 12.63 -5.97
CA GLY A 173 1.95 11.80 -5.78
C GLY A 173 3.25 12.60 -5.90
N ILE A 174 3.29 13.53 -6.85
CA ILE A 174 4.39 14.50 -7.03
C ILE A 174 4.53 15.40 -5.80
N ALA A 175 3.43 15.95 -5.28
CA ALA A 175 3.44 16.82 -4.10
C ALA A 175 3.93 16.10 -2.83
N VAL A 176 3.49 14.86 -2.61
CA VAL A 176 3.98 14.03 -1.51
C VAL A 176 5.46 13.71 -1.66
N ALA A 177 5.88 13.31 -2.87
CA ALA A 177 7.30 13.10 -3.17
C ALA A 177 8.13 14.37 -2.94
N ALA A 178 7.63 15.54 -3.32
CA ALA A 178 8.28 16.83 -3.15
C ALA A 178 8.45 17.21 -1.67
N GLY A 179 7.40 17.02 -0.87
CA GLY A 179 7.45 17.26 0.58
C GLY A 179 8.49 16.38 1.27
N LEU A 180 8.61 15.11 0.86
CA LEU A 180 9.66 14.21 1.35
C LEU A 180 11.07 14.64 0.94
N ASN A 181 11.22 15.33 -0.19
CA ASN A 181 12.49 15.87 -0.68
C ASN A 181 12.76 17.31 -0.19
N GLY A 182 11.94 17.85 0.74
CA GLY A 182 12.13 19.17 1.34
C GLY A 182 11.75 20.36 0.44
N ASN A 183 11.05 20.10 -0.67
CA ASN A 183 10.58 21.16 -1.57
C ASN A 183 9.10 21.48 -1.28
N SER A 184 8.85 22.72 -0.88
CA SER A 184 7.52 23.23 -0.48
C SER A 184 6.75 23.92 -1.62
N ARG A 185 7.27 23.93 -2.85
CA ARG A 185 6.59 24.48 -4.03
C ARG A 185 5.86 23.38 -4.81
N PRO A 186 4.51 23.38 -4.85
CA PRO A 186 3.72 22.34 -5.52
C PRO A 186 3.52 22.61 -7.02
N ASP A 187 4.59 22.92 -7.76
CA ASP A 187 4.51 23.01 -9.23
C ASP A 187 4.90 21.66 -9.86
N PRO A 188 3.97 20.92 -10.50
CA PRO A 188 4.24 19.61 -11.07
C PRO A 188 5.34 19.62 -12.15
N GLY A 189 5.42 20.68 -12.97
CA GLY A 189 6.40 20.77 -14.06
C GLY A 189 7.82 20.91 -13.51
N TYR A 190 7.98 21.80 -12.54
CA TYR A 190 9.25 21.98 -11.82
C TYR A 190 9.67 20.71 -11.08
N LEU A 191 8.72 20.01 -10.44
CA LEU A 191 9.02 18.82 -9.65
C LEU A 191 9.45 17.61 -10.50
N VAL A 192 8.84 17.38 -11.67
CA VAL A 192 9.33 16.36 -12.59
C VAL A 192 10.76 16.67 -13.04
N SER A 193 11.03 17.93 -13.40
CA SER A 193 12.39 18.35 -13.76
C SER A 193 13.38 18.21 -12.61
N SER A 194 12.97 18.49 -11.37
CA SER A 194 13.79 18.31 -10.17
C SER A 194 14.06 16.83 -9.85
N MET A 195 13.08 15.94 -10.05
CA MET A 195 13.27 14.49 -9.90
C MET A 195 14.21 13.95 -10.98
N GLN A 196 14.06 14.40 -12.23
CA GLN A 196 14.97 14.06 -13.31
C GLN A 196 16.40 14.57 -13.05
N ALA A 197 16.54 15.79 -12.51
CA ALA A 197 17.83 16.34 -12.10
C ALA A 197 18.46 15.52 -10.96
N GLY A 198 17.68 15.10 -9.98
CA GLY A 198 18.16 14.20 -8.92
C GLY A 198 18.59 12.82 -9.45
N LEU A 199 17.85 12.26 -10.41
CA LEU A 199 18.24 11.02 -11.08
C LEU A 199 19.52 11.21 -11.92
N ALA A 200 19.64 12.32 -12.64
CA ALA A 200 20.83 12.69 -13.40
C ALA A 200 22.07 12.85 -12.51
N ASP A 201 21.93 13.50 -11.36
CA ASP A 201 23.03 13.66 -10.41
C ASP A 201 23.53 12.31 -9.89
N ASN A 202 22.61 11.42 -9.52
CA ASN A 202 22.95 10.14 -8.89
C ASN A 202 23.41 9.06 -9.89
N PHE A 203 22.85 9.03 -11.10
CA PHE A 203 23.10 7.97 -12.09
C PHE A 203 24.02 8.36 -13.24
N ALA A 204 24.17 9.65 -13.54
CA ALA A 204 25.07 10.12 -14.58
C ALA A 204 26.25 10.90 -13.99
N ARG A 205 25.98 11.98 -13.23
CA ARG A 205 27.03 12.92 -12.81
C ARG A 205 28.06 12.29 -11.88
N ARG A 206 27.63 11.77 -10.72
CA ARG A 206 28.55 11.18 -9.74
C ARG A 206 29.27 9.95 -10.29
N PRO A 207 28.60 9.00 -10.98
CA PRO A 207 29.29 7.87 -11.59
C PRO A 207 30.31 8.28 -12.65
N LEU A 208 30.02 9.30 -13.47
CA LEU A 208 30.97 9.81 -14.45
C LEU A 208 32.19 10.46 -13.78
N GLN A 209 31.99 11.26 -12.74
CA GLN A 209 33.10 11.85 -11.99
C GLN A 209 33.97 10.76 -11.36
N ILE A 210 33.37 9.70 -10.82
CA ILE A 210 34.10 8.58 -10.26
C ILE A 210 34.87 7.81 -11.36
N TRP A 211 34.25 7.56 -12.51
CA TRP A 211 34.90 6.85 -13.62
C TRP A 211 36.05 7.64 -14.25
N ASN A 212 35.86 8.95 -14.41
CA ASN A 212 36.80 9.84 -15.08
C ASN A 212 37.91 10.33 -14.12
N LEU A 213 37.55 10.72 -12.89
CA LEU A 213 38.44 11.39 -11.94
C LEU A 213 38.85 10.50 -10.75
N GLY A 214 38.20 9.35 -10.55
CA GLY A 214 38.43 8.45 -9.41
C GLY A 214 37.71 8.86 -8.11
N TYR A 215 37.13 10.07 -8.05
CA TYR A 215 36.39 10.59 -6.89
C TYR A 215 35.35 11.65 -7.30
N VAL A 216 34.44 11.97 -6.39
CA VAL A 216 33.36 12.96 -6.62
C VAL A 216 33.87 14.36 -6.26
N VAL A 217 33.88 15.29 -7.22
CA VAL A 217 34.36 16.68 -7.04
C VAL A 217 33.28 17.64 -6.51
N ASP A 218 32.02 17.21 -6.50
CA ASP A 218 30.86 18.02 -6.11
C ASP A 218 30.84 18.41 -4.62
N GLY A 219 31.75 17.88 -3.78
CA GLY A 219 31.85 18.23 -2.36
C GLY A 219 32.37 19.65 -2.10
N ASN A 220 33.13 20.24 -3.03
CA ASN A 220 33.58 21.62 -2.97
C ASN A 220 32.79 22.46 -4.00
N ALA A 221 32.13 23.53 -3.56
CA ALA A 221 31.34 24.40 -4.41
C ALA A 221 32.14 25.01 -5.58
N ALA A 222 33.41 25.36 -5.36
CA ALA A 222 34.29 25.89 -6.40
C ALA A 222 34.61 24.83 -7.47
N CYS A 223 34.89 23.59 -7.05
CA CYS A 223 35.13 22.49 -7.98
C CYS A 223 33.85 22.03 -8.71
N LYS A 224 32.69 22.11 -8.05
CA LYS A 224 31.40 21.84 -8.67
C LYS A 224 31.13 22.79 -9.84
N GLN A 225 31.39 24.09 -9.65
CA GLN A 225 31.25 25.10 -10.71
C GLN A 225 32.30 24.91 -11.81
N ALA A 226 33.55 24.60 -11.45
CA ALA A 226 34.62 24.32 -12.39
C ALA A 226 34.29 23.12 -13.32
N TRP A 227 33.72 22.06 -12.75
CA TRP A 227 33.20 20.91 -13.50
C TRP A 227 32.08 21.32 -14.46
N ASN A 228 31.07 22.06 -13.98
CA ASN A 228 29.95 22.51 -14.81
C ASN A 228 30.42 23.35 -16.00
N ALA A 229 31.31 24.31 -15.76
CA ALA A 229 31.87 25.17 -16.78
C ALA A 229 32.72 24.38 -17.79
N GLY A 230 33.51 23.41 -17.32
CA GLY A 230 34.34 22.57 -18.18
C GLY A 230 33.52 21.64 -19.08
N VAL A 231 32.46 21.02 -18.55
CA VAL A 231 31.56 20.17 -19.33
C VAL A 231 30.76 21.00 -20.34
N ALA A 232 30.22 22.14 -19.92
CA ALA A 232 29.48 23.04 -20.81
C ALA A 232 30.34 23.60 -21.96
N ALA A 233 31.66 23.72 -21.76
CA ALA A 233 32.58 24.19 -22.78
C ALA A 233 32.92 23.14 -23.86
N GLY A 234 32.56 21.87 -23.68
CA GLY A 234 32.77 20.85 -24.72
C GLY A 234 34.23 20.39 -24.90
N SER A 235 35.17 20.84 -24.07
CA SER A 235 36.61 20.62 -24.24
C SER A 235 37.25 19.90 -23.03
N PRO A 236 37.85 18.71 -23.22
CA PRO A 236 38.58 17.99 -22.16
C PRO A 236 39.72 18.82 -21.55
N ASP A 237 40.43 19.60 -22.37
CA ASP A 237 41.54 20.45 -21.92
C ASP A 237 41.07 21.62 -21.04
N GLN A 238 39.92 22.20 -21.36
CA GLN A 238 39.33 23.25 -20.52
C GLN A 238 38.81 22.67 -19.21
N LEU A 239 38.19 21.49 -19.24
CA LEU A 239 37.78 20.78 -18.03
C LEU A 239 38.98 20.50 -17.12
N LYS A 240 40.10 20.03 -17.69
CA LYS A 240 41.35 19.81 -16.96
C LYS A 240 41.88 21.09 -16.30
N LYS A 241 41.95 22.19 -17.07
CA LYS A 241 42.41 23.50 -16.54
C LYS A 241 41.53 24.00 -15.41
N ASN A 242 40.21 23.87 -15.56
CA ASN A 242 39.24 24.30 -14.54
C ASN A 242 39.35 23.46 -13.26
N LEU A 243 39.54 22.14 -13.38
CA LEU A 243 39.74 21.26 -12.22
C LEU A 243 41.08 21.51 -11.52
N ALA A 244 42.15 21.76 -12.27
CA ALA A 244 43.44 22.15 -11.69
C ALA A 244 43.34 23.46 -10.91
N ALA A 245 42.60 24.45 -11.43
CA ALA A 245 42.38 25.73 -10.77
C ALA A 245 41.59 25.63 -9.45
N CYS A 246 40.75 24.59 -9.28
CA CYS A 246 39.95 24.39 -8.07
C CYS A 246 40.66 23.53 -6.99
N GLY A 247 41.90 23.09 -7.25
CA GLY A 247 42.70 22.28 -6.32
C GLY A 247 42.59 20.76 -6.51
N ALA A 248 41.94 20.30 -7.57
CA ALA A 248 41.76 18.88 -7.89
C ALA A 248 42.93 18.31 -8.73
N ALA A 249 44.18 18.50 -8.28
CA ALA A 249 45.37 18.12 -9.06
C ALA A 249 45.42 16.61 -9.42
N GLY A 250 44.96 15.73 -8.52
CA GLY A 250 44.90 14.28 -8.78
C GLY A 250 43.84 13.85 -9.80
N ALA A 251 42.87 14.73 -10.14
CA ALA A 251 41.94 14.47 -11.24
C ALA A 251 42.62 14.68 -12.61
N SER A 252 43.58 15.60 -12.69
CA SER A 252 44.26 15.95 -13.94
C SER A 252 45.20 14.85 -14.45
N THR A 253 45.75 14.02 -13.54
CA THR A 253 46.65 12.91 -13.87
C THR A 253 45.93 11.70 -14.43
N LEU A 254 44.70 11.40 -13.97
CA LEU A 254 43.87 10.31 -14.50
C LEU A 254 43.34 10.60 -15.92
N ILE A 255 43.16 11.88 -16.25
CA ILE A 255 42.79 12.33 -17.60
C ILE A 255 43.96 12.10 -18.59
N ASP A 256 45.20 12.22 -18.13
CA ASP A 256 46.40 12.09 -18.96
C ASP A 256 46.82 10.63 -19.21
N HIS A 257 46.55 9.73 -18.27
CA HIS A 257 46.97 8.33 -18.34
C HIS A 257 45.77 7.38 -18.15
N PRO A 258 45.08 6.99 -19.25
CA PRO A 258 43.96 6.07 -19.16
C PRO A 258 44.44 4.69 -18.67
N SER A 259 43.74 4.11 -17.70
CA SER A 259 44.10 2.82 -17.11
C SER A 259 43.16 1.70 -17.57
N PRO A 260 43.64 0.45 -17.72
CA PRO A 260 42.76 -0.70 -18.00
C PRO A 260 41.67 -0.92 -16.94
N GLY A 261 41.86 -0.45 -15.70
CA GLY A 261 40.84 -0.49 -14.64
C GLY A 261 39.62 0.40 -14.93
N GLN A 262 39.78 1.47 -15.73
CA GLN A 262 38.66 2.29 -16.18
C GLN A 262 37.74 1.52 -17.14
N LEU A 263 38.29 0.61 -17.94
CA LEU A 263 37.47 -0.24 -18.83
C LEU A 263 36.58 -1.19 -18.01
N GLY A 264 37.14 -1.82 -16.97
CA GLY A 264 36.35 -2.66 -16.06
C GLY A 264 35.25 -1.87 -15.32
N THR A 265 35.54 -0.62 -14.97
CA THR A 265 34.57 0.28 -14.32
C THR A 265 33.46 0.70 -15.31
N GLY A 266 33.81 1.03 -16.55
CA GLY A 266 32.86 1.34 -17.61
C GLY A 266 31.91 0.18 -17.90
N LEU A 267 32.42 -1.04 -17.95
CA LEU A 267 31.60 -2.22 -18.25
C LEU A 267 30.60 -2.48 -17.12
N LEU A 268 31.05 -2.33 -15.87
CA LEU A 268 30.18 -2.39 -14.71
C LEU A 268 29.11 -1.30 -14.73
N LEU A 269 29.48 -0.07 -15.10
CA LEU A 269 28.54 1.04 -15.24
C LEU A 269 27.50 0.77 -16.33
N LEU A 270 27.90 0.16 -17.44
CA LEU A 270 26.99 -0.24 -18.51
C LEU A 270 26.00 -1.31 -18.05
N ILE A 271 26.45 -2.30 -17.27
CA ILE A 271 25.57 -3.30 -16.64
C ILE A 271 24.58 -2.61 -15.69
N CYS A 272 25.07 -1.73 -14.81
CA CYS A 272 24.22 -0.98 -13.88
C CYS A 272 23.21 -0.10 -14.63
N GLY A 273 23.65 0.62 -15.66
CA GLY A 273 22.78 1.41 -16.53
C GLY A 273 21.70 0.57 -17.23
N THR A 274 22.04 -0.67 -17.61
CA THR A 274 21.06 -1.60 -18.19
C THR A 274 19.99 -1.98 -17.17
N VAL A 275 20.38 -2.26 -15.92
CA VAL A 275 19.42 -2.52 -14.82
C VAL A 275 18.53 -1.28 -14.59
N LEU A 276 19.10 -0.08 -14.63
CA LEU A 276 18.36 1.17 -14.51
C LEU A 276 17.34 1.35 -15.64
N VAL A 277 17.71 1.06 -16.90
CA VAL A 277 16.75 1.09 -18.03
C VAL A 277 15.63 0.07 -17.83
N LEU A 278 15.96 -1.14 -17.37
CA LEU A 278 14.94 -2.16 -17.09
C LEU A 278 13.97 -1.70 -15.99
N PHE A 279 14.49 -1.09 -14.92
CA PHE A 279 13.68 -0.50 -13.86
C PHE A 279 12.80 0.64 -14.39
N ALA A 280 13.38 1.57 -15.14
CA ALA A 280 12.67 2.68 -15.76
C ALA A 280 11.55 2.19 -16.69
N ALA A 281 11.84 1.22 -17.55
CA ALA A 281 10.86 0.63 -18.46
C ALA A 281 9.75 -0.08 -17.69
N PHE A 282 10.08 -0.81 -16.62
CA PHE A 282 9.09 -1.51 -15.81
C PHE A 282 8.15 -0.55 -15.07
N LEU A 283 8.69 0.54 -14.52
CA LEU A 283 7.92 1.58 -13.86
C LEU A 283 7.06 2.35 -14.86
N ALA A 284 7.66 2.78 -15.98
CA ALA A 284 6.97 3.50 -17.05
C ALA A 284 5.82 2.67 -17.62
N ALA A 285 6.03 1.38 -17.90
CA ALA A 285 4.98 0.47 -18.32
C ALA A 285 3.89 0.32 -17.25
N GLY A 286 4.24 0.28 -15.97
CA GLY A 286 3.27 0.25 -14.87
C GLY A 286 2.38 1.49 -14.80
N VAL A 287 2.98 2.67 -14.92
CA VAL A 287 2.27 3.97 -14.93
C VAL A 287 1.37 4.09 -16.15
N MET A 288 1.90 3.80 -17.34
CA MET A 288 1.12 3.81 -18.59
C MET A 288 -0.04 2.82 -18.53
N TRP A 289 0.20 1.60 -18.02
CA TRP A 289 -0.85 0.60 -17.88
C TRP A 289 -1.95 1.05 -16.93
N ALA A 290 -1.63 1.64 -15.78
CA ALA A 290 -2.63 2.16 -14.85
C ALA A 290 -3.47 3.29 -15.48
N ALA A 291 -2.85 4.17 -16.26
CA ALA A 291 -3.57 5.22 -16.97
C ALA A 291 -4.50 4.63 -18.05
N LEU A 292 -4.02 3.66 -18.84
CA LEU A 292 -4.83 2.96 -19.84
C LEU A 292 -5.98 2.18 -19.22
N ASP A 293 -5.79 1.58 -18.05
CA ASP A 293 -6.83 0.88 -17.29
C ASP A 293 -7.93 1.86 -16.86
N SER A 294 -7.55 3.03 -16.34
CA SER A 294 -8.49 4.11 -15.99
C SER A 294 -9.29 4.59 -17.21
N ILE A 295 -8.63 4.75 -18.36
CA ILE A 295 -9.27 5.11 -19.64
C ILE A 295 -10.26 4.02 -20.08
N TYR A 296 -9.86 2.75 -20.02
CA TYR A 296 -10.71 1.62 -20.38
C TYR A 296 -11.98 1.57 -19.53
N HIS A 297 -11.85 1.70 -18.21
CA HIS A 297 -12.99 1.75 -17.29
C HIS A 297 -13.86 3.01 -17.52
N GLY A 298 -13.24 4.15 -17.84
CA GLY A 298 -13.96 5.36 -18.25
C GLY A 298 -14.80 5.14 -19.51
N PHE A 299 -14.26 4.45 -20.52
CA PHE A 299 -15.01 4.08 -21.73
C PHE A 299 -16.18 3.14 -21.43
N ARG A 300 -15.98 2.11 -20.60
CA ARG A 300 -17.08 1.19 -20.21
C ARG A 300 -18.16 1.89 -19.40
N ALA A 301 -17.77 2.85 -18.55
CA ALA A 301 -18.69 3.64 -17.75
C ALA A 301 -19.68 4.43 -18.63
N ILE A 302 -19.33 4.81 -19.88
CA ILE A 302 -20.27 5.45 -20.82
C ILE A 302 -21.48 4.56 -21.06
N LEU A 303 -21.28 3.26 -21.35
CA LEU A 303 -22.37 2.28 -21.52
C LEU A 303 -23.17 2.09 -20.23
N GLY A 304 -22.47 2.10 -19.10
CA GLY A 304 -23.08 2.02 -17.78
C GLY A 304 -24.02 3.21 -17.53
N PHE A 305 -23.57 4.44 -17.69
CA PHE A 305 -24.41 5.62 -17.46
C PHE A 305 -25.51 5.81 -18.51
N ALA A 306 -25.26 5.43 -19.77
CA ALA A 306 -26.26 5.57 -20.83
C ALA A 306 -27.44 4.59 -20.70
N ALA A 307 -27.22 3.39 -20.16
CA ALA A 307 -28.27 2.38 -20.04
C ALA A 307 -28.08 1.43 -18.86
N GLY A 308 -26.88 0.90 -18.67
CA GLY A 308 -26.62 -0.19 -17.71
C GLY A 308 -26.95 0.13 -16.25
N GLY A 309 -26.85 1.39 -15.86
CA GLY A 309 -27.07 1.91 -14.51
C GLY A 309 -28.55 2.04 -14.12
N PHE A 310 -29.47 2.03 -15.08
CA PHE A 310 -30.91 2.07 -14.80
C PHE A 310 -31.49 0.67 -14.57
N VAL A 311 -30.84 -0.37 -15.10
CA VAL A 311 -31.32 -1.76 -15.03
C VAL A 311 -30.76 -2.44 -13.79
N TYR A 312 -31.65 -2.93 -12.91
CA TYR A 312 -31.25 -3.68 -11.72
C TYR A 312 -30.52 -4.97 -12.12
N GLY A 313 -29.31 -5.19 -11.58
CA GLY A 313 -28.57 -6.43 -11.75
C GLY A 313 -27.09 -6.26 -12.12
N PRO A 314 -26.52 -7.15 -12.96
CA PRO A 314 -25.09 -7.16 -13.28
C PRO A 314 -24.57 -5.87 -13.92
N THR A 315 -25.40 -5.19 -14.71
CA THR A 315 -25.03 -3.96 -15.44
C THR A 315 -24.82 -2.77 -14.52
N GLN A 316 -25.65 -2.61 -13.48
CA GLN A 316 -25.47 -1.60 -12.44
C GLN A 316 -24.19 -1.83 -11.63
N THR A 317 -23.90 -3.09 -11.29
CA THR A 317 -22.65 -3.40 -10.59
C THR A 317 -21.43 -3.21 -11.46
N ALA A 318 -21.54 -3.46 -12.77
CA ALA A 318 -20.46 -3.17 -13.71
C ALA A 318 -20.17 -1.66 -13.75
N LEU A 319 -21.20 -0.81 -13.81
CA LEU A 319 -21.03 0.64 -13.74
C LEU A 319 -20.35 1.08 -12.43
N ALA A 320 -20.86 0.64 -11.28
CA ALA A 320 -20.27 1.01 -9.98
C ALA A 320 -18.81 0.54 -9.89
N ARG A 321 -18.52 -0.67 -10.39
CA ARG A 321 -17.17 -1.23 -10.46
C ARG A 321 -16.27 -0.42 -11.39
N ASP A 322 -16.75 -0.03 -12.57
CA ASP A 322 -16.00 0.77 -13.53
C ASP A 322 -15.60 2.14 -12.97
N VAL A 323 -16.53 2.82 -12.31
CA VAL A 323 -16.24 4.10 -11.65
C VAL A 323 -15.18 3.90 -10.56
N VAL A 324 -15.33 2.90 -9.70
CA VAL A 324 -14.36 2.64 -8.62
C VAL A 324 -13.00 2.22 -9.17
N ASP A 325 -12.96 1.30 -10.15
CA ASP A 325 -11.73 0.84 -10.79
C ASP A 325 -10.99 2.03 -11.46
N SER A 326 -11.72 2.97 -12.07
CA SER A 326 -11.12 4.18 -12.66
C SER A 326 -10.44 5.09 -11.61
N MET A 327 -11.05 5.23 -10.42
CA MET A 327 -10.50 5.99 -9.29
C MET A 327 -9.31 5.28 -8.65
N VAL A 328 -9.40 3.96 -8.46
CA VAL A 328 -8.31 3.18 -7.89
C VAL A 328 -7.12 3.11 -8.84
N ALA A 329 -7.33 3.11 -10.15
CA ALA A 329 -6.27 3.21 -11.14
C ALA A 329 -5.49 4.53 -11.00
N ALA A 330 -6.19 5.67 -10.80
CA ALA A 330 -5.54 6.95 -10.53
C ALA A 330 -4.81 6.98 -9.17
N ALA A 331 -5.38 6.38 -8.13
CA ALA A 331 -4.70 6.22 -6.84
C ALA A 331 -3.47 5.31 -6.93
N THR A 332 -3.54 4.26 -7.75
CA THR A 332 -2.41 3.36 -8.04
C THR A 332 -1.27 4.11 -8.73
N MET A 333 -1.61 5.00 -9.66
CA MET A 333 -0.63 5.88 -10.28
C MET A 333 0.04 6.81 -9.26
N CYS A 334 -0.74 7.43 -8.37
CA CYS A 334 -0.22 8.26 -7.27
C CYS A 334 0.81 7.46 -6.44
N ALA A 335 0.48 6.23 -6.06
CA ALA A 335 1.38 5.36 -5.31
C ALA A 335 2.69 5.06 -6.06
N TYR A 336 2.65 4.88 -7.38
CA TYR A 336 3.86 4.66 -8.19
C TYR A 336 4.77 5.89 -8.24
N VAL A 337 4.20 7.09 -8.30
CA VAL A 337 4.96 8.34 -8.27
C VAL A 337 5.59 8.57 -6.88
N ILE A 338 4.84 8.33 -5.81
CA ILE A 338 5.36 8.42 -4.43
C ILE A 338 6.51 7.44 -4.24
N TYR A 339 6.34 6.20 -4.72
CA TYR A 339 7.37 5.17 -4.67
C TYR A 339 8.67 5.65 -5.33
N LEU A 340 8.59 6.24 -6.52
CA LEU A 340 9.76 6.81 -7.18
C LEU A 340 10.39 7.95 -6.36
N GLY A 341 9.59 8.84 -5.79
CA GLY A 341 10.10 9.97 -4.99
C GLY A 341 10.87 9.52 -3.75
N VAL A 342 10.33 8.54 -3.02
CA VAL A 342 11.02 7.91 -1.89
C VAL A 342 12.30 7.23 -2.34
N TYR A 343 12.26 6.57 -3.50
CA TYR A 343 13.40 5.85 -4.05
C TYR A 343 14.56 6.78 -4.43
N VAL A 344 14.28 7.89 -5.13
CA VAL A 344 15.30 8.89 -5.50
C VAL A 344 15.94 9.51 -4.25
N LEU A 345 15.15 9.82 -3.23
CA LEU A 345 15.66 10.34 -1.96
C LEU A 345 16.57 9.32 -1.26
N PHE A 346 16.12 8.06 -1.18
CA PHE A 346 16.89 6.98 -0.57
C PHE A 346 18.23 6.78 -1.27
N LEU A 347 18.24 6.73 -2.61
CA LEU A 347 19.47 6.63 -3.39
C LEU A 347 20.39 7.83 -3.14
N GLY A 348 19.86 9.06 -3.14
CA GLY A 348 20.64 10.26 -2.88
C GLY A 348 21.33 10.24 -1.51
N ASN A 349 20.67 9.69 -0.48
CA ASN A 349 21.24 9.49 0.85
C ASN A 349 22.29 8.38 0.87
N LEU A 350 21.98 7.24 0.24
CA LEU A 350 22.87 6.09 0.15
C LEU A 350 24.18 6.45 -0.56
N PHE A 351 24.11 7.12 -1.72
CA PHE A 351 25.29 7.54 -2.47
C PHE A 351 26.18 8.52 -1.68
N ARG A 352 25.58 9.39 -0.85
CA ARG A 352 26.36 10.28 0.05
C ARG A 352 27.07 9.50 1.17
N GLN A 353 26.43 8.45 1.68
CA GLN A 353 26.96 7.66 2.79
C GLN A 353 28.04 6.66 2.34
N VAL A 354 27.90 6.07 1.15
CA VAL A 354 28.85 5.09 0.59
C VAL A 354 30.01 5.77 -0.15
N GLY A 355 29.90 7.06 -0.48
CA GLY A 355 30.92 7.81 -1.23
C GLY A 355 32.32 7.84 -0.62
N SER A 356 32.49 7.48 0.65
CA SER A 356 33.82 7.32 1.29
C SER A 356 34.41 5.91 1.20
N ALA A 357 33.62 4.91 0.80
CA ALA A 357 33.95 3.49 0.84
C ALA A 357 34.25 2.90 -0.55
N GLY A 358 35.14 3.52 -1.33
CA GLY A 358 35.63 2.95 -2.59
C GLY A 358 34.62 2.88 -3.76
N VAL A 359 35.16 3.09 -4.96
CA VAL A 359 34.41 3.22 -6.23
C VAL A 359 33.46 2.05 -6.52
N MET A 360 33.89 0.82 -6.25
CA MET A 360 33.13 -0.40 -6.57
C MET A 360 31.96 -0.65 -5.61
N ALA A 361 32.10 -0.28 -4.33
CA ALA A 361 31.05 -0.53 -3.35
C ALA A 361 29.80 0.33 -3.63
N VAL A 362 30.02 1.58 -4.05
CA VAL A 362 28.95 2.53 -4.39
C VAL A 362 28.08 2.00 -5.55
N MET A 363 28.72 1.48 -6.60
CA MET A 363 28.00 1.01 -7.81
C MET A 363 27.28 -0.31 -7.58
N VAL A 364 27.94 -1.28 -6.94
CA VAL A 364 27.32 -2.57 -6.61
C VAL A 364 26.13 -2.38 -5.68
N THR A 365 26.26 -1.50 -4.68
CA THR A 365 25.15 -1.20 -3.77
C THR A 365 23.99 -0.53 -4.51
N GLY A 366 24.27 0.39 -5.43
CA GLY A 366 23.25 1.01 -6.29
C GLY A 366 22.47 -0.02 -7.13
N ALA A 367 23.18 -0.92 -7.82
CA ALA A 367 22.57 -1.98 -8.62
C ALA A 367 21.75 -2.97 -7.77
N VAL A 368 22.25 -3.36 -6.60
CA VAL A 368 21.50 -4.22 -5.66
C VAL A 368 20.21 -3.52 -5.21
N VAL A 369 20.29 -2.23 -4.91
CA VAL A 369 19.13 -1.43 -4.50
C VAL A 369 18.10 -1.29 -5.64
N GLU A 370 18.52 -1.14 -6.89
CA GLU A 370 17.63 -1.19 -8.06
C GLU A 370 16.91 -2.55 -8.19
N VAL A 371 17.64 -3.65 -8.04
CA VAL A 371 17.04 -5.00 -8.09
C VAL A 371 16.00 -5.18 -6.99
N VAL A 372 16.33 -4.76 -5.75
CA VAL A 372 15.38 -4.76 -4.64
C VAL A 372 14.18 -3.86 -4.94
N ALA A 373 14.40 -2.70 -5.56
CA ALA A 373 13.33 -1.80 -5.95
C ALA A 373 12.38 -2.43 -6.97
N ILE A 374 12.89 -3.12 -7.98
CA ILE A 374 12.07 -3.88 -8.94
C ILE A 374 11.19 -4.91 -8.20
N VAL A 375 11.76 -5.66 -7.27
CA VAL A 375 11.02 -6.68 -6.48
C VAL A 375 9.94 -6.02 -5.61
N GLN A 376 10.26 -4.93 -4.93
CA GLN A 376 9.33 -4.21 -4.08
C GLN A 376 8.21 -3.55 -4.88
N PHE A 377 8.51 -2.98 -6.05
CA PHE A 377 7.50 -2.45 -6.95
C PHE A 377 6.56 -3.55 -7.48
N ARG A 378 7.08 -4.74 -7.81
CA ARG A 378 6.23 -5.90 -8.13
C ARG A 378 5.28 -6.26 -6.99
N ARG A 379 5.78 -6.25 -5.76
CA ARG A 379 4.97 -6.53 -4.56
C ARG A 379 3.90 -5.46 -4.34
N LEU A 380 4.25 -4.19 -4.49
CA LEU A 380 3.34 -3.06 -4.41
C LEU A 380 2.22 -3.18 -5.45
N ARG A 381 2.56 -3.42 -6.72
CA ARG A 381 1.59 -3.62 -7.81
C ARG A 381 0.63 -4.78 -7.53
N ARG A 382 1.12 -5.92 -7.04
CA ARG A 382 0.25 -7.06 -6.64
C ARG A 382 -0.61 -6.75 -5.41
N GLY A 383 -0.10 -5.93 -4.49
CA GLY A 383 -0.84 -5.48 -3.31
C GLY A 383 -2.02 -4.58 -3.69
N LEU A 384 -1.74 -3.53 -4.47
CA LEU A 384 -2.74 -2.58 -4.95
C LEU A 384 -3.80 -3.27 -5.83
N GLY A 385 -3.39 -4.19 -6.71
CA GLY A 385 -4.35 -4.95 -7.53
C GLY A 385 -5.30 -5.86 -6.73
N ARG A 386 -4.85 -6.41 -5.59
CA ARG A 386 -5.71 -7.18 -4.68
C ARG A 386 -6.63 -6.28 -3.86
N GLY A 387 -6.10 -5.16 -3.37
CA GLY A 387 -6.89 -4.14 -2.66
C GLY A 387 -7.99 -3.56 -3.55
N ASN A 388 -7.67 -3.26 -4.82
CA ASN A 388 -8.63 -2.73 -5.78
C ASN A 388 -9.86 -3.64 -5.91
N LYS A 389 -9.65 -4.93 -6.18
CA LYS A 389 -10.75 -5.91 -6.30
C LYS A 389 -11.63 -5.94 -5.06
N TRP A 390 -11.02 -5.93 -3.87
CA TRP A 390 -11.76 -5.91 -2.61
C TRP A 390 -12.62 -4.64 -2.44
N ILE A 391 -12.10 -3.46 -2.75
CA ILE A 391 -12.84 -2.19 -2.69
C ILE A 391 -13.98 -2.19 -3.71
N ALA A 392 -13.69 -2.53 -4.97
CA ALA A 392 -14.66 -2.59 -6.04
C ALA A 392 -15.82 -3.55 -5.74
N ASP A 393 -15.50 -4.75 -5.22
CA ASP A 393 -16.51 -5.75 -4.86
C ASP A 393 -17.38 -5.28 -3.67
N LYS A 394 -16.81 -4.52 -2.72
CA LYS A 394 -17.55 -3.92 -1.60
C LYS A 394 -18.52 -2.83 -2.06
N PHE A 395 -18.08 -1.91 -2.92
CA PHE A 395 -18.95 -0.87 -3.46
C PHE A 395 -20.06 -1.45 -4.34
N ALA A 396 -19.73 -2.43 -5.20
CA ALA A 396 -20.71 -3.13 -6.03
C ALA A 396 -21.75 -3.88 -5.17
N ALA A 397 -21.33 -4.52 -4.07
CA ALA A 397 -22.25 -5.20 -3.15
C ALA A 397 -23.20 -4.24 -2.42
N THR A 398 -22.72 -3.06 -2.01
CA THR A 398 -23.54 -2.01 -1.38
C THR A 398 -24.56 -1.45 -2.36
N ALA A 399 -24.18 -1.22 -3.63
CA ALA A 399 -25.09 -0.72 -4.67
C ALA A 399 -26.28 -1.68 -4.94
N GLN A 400 -26.12 -2.98 -4.68
CA GLN A 400 -27.19 -3.98 -4.79
C GLN A 400 -28.04 -4.16 -3.52
N GLY A 401 -27.79 -3.40 -2.45
CA GLY A 401 -28.53 -3.54 -1.18
C GLY A 401 -28.32 -4.89 -0.48
N ARG A 402 -27.19 -5.59 -0.74
CA ARG A 402 -26.84 -6.83 -0.04
C ARG A 402 -26.17 -6.47 1.29
N PRO A 403 -26.61 -7.02 2.45
CA PRO A 403 -25.94 -6.77 3.72
C PRO A 403 -24.51 -7.29 3.64
N SER A 404 -23.57 -6.49 4.15
CA SER A 404 -22.13 -6.76 4.15
C SER A 404 -21.77 -7.89 5.12
N GLY A 405 -22.16 -9.12 4.82
CA GLY A 405 -21.72 -10.33 5.52
C GLY A 405 -20.29 -10.70 5.11
N GLY A 406 -19.42 -10.94 6.09
CA GLY A 406 -18.02 -11.26 5.88
C GLY A 406 -17.78 -12.66 5.27
N GLY A 407 -16.63 -12.79 4.61
CA GLY A 407 -15.93 -14.06 4.40
C GLY A 407 -16.33 -14.88 3.17
N GLY A 408 -15.47 -14.83 2.15
CA GLY A 408 -15.20 -15.98 1.26
C GLY A 408 -16.04 -16.12 -0.01
N ALA A 409 -15.44 -15.79 -1.16
CA ALA A 409 -15.54 -16.47 -2.47
C ALA A 409 -14.69 -15.66 -3.47
N VAL A 410 -13.49 -16.10 -3.85
CA VAL A 410 -13.22 -16.97 -5.02
C VAL A 410 -13.91 -16.46 -6.29
N GLY A 411 -13.09 -15.88 -7.19
CA GLY A 411 -13.47 -15.42 -8.52
C GLY A 411 -12.24 -15.33 -9.42
N MET A 412 -11.59 -16.48 -9.63
CA MET A 412 -10.66 -16.70 -10.75
C MET A 412 -11.54 -17.06 -11.96
N GLY A 413 -11.57 -16.20 -12.96
CA GLY A 413 -12.35 -16.48 -14.16
C GLY A 413 -12.68 -15.24 -14.98
N ASP A 414 -11.67 -14.43 -15.32
CA ASP A 414 -11.73 -13.70 -16.58
C ASP A 414 -10.30 -13.38 -17.05
N ALA A 415 -9.77 -14.28 -17.87
CA ALA A 415 -8.55 -14.06 -18.63
C ALA A 415 -8.85 -14.47 -20.08
N GLY A 416 -9.68 -13.66 -20.73
CA GLY A 416 -9.98 -13.76 -22.16
C GLY A 416 -8.75 -13.43 -22.99
N THR A 417 -8.20 -14.46 -23.60
CA THR A 417 -7.17 -14.45 -24.65
C THR A 417 -7.65 -13.69 -25.88
N GLY A 418 -6.98 -12.58 -26.23
CA GLY A 418 -7.17 -11.87 -27.48
C GLY A 418 -6.03 -12.13 -28.46
N ARG A 419 -6.29 -12.85 -29.56
CA ARG A 419 -5.56 -12.70 -30.82
C ARG A 419 -6.43 -13.12 -32.00
N SER A 420 -6.36 -12.29 -33.04
CA SER A 420 -7.21 -12.19 -34.23
C SER A 420 -7.34 -13.49 -35.05
N LEU A 421 -8.58 -13.90 -35.33
CA LEU A 421 -8.92 -14.86 -36.37
C LEU A 421 -9.70 -14.17 -37.51
N PRO A 422 -9.48 -14.55 -38.78
CA PRO A 422 -10.16 -13.97 -39.93
C PRO A 422 -11.66 -14.32 -39.96
N ALA A 423 -12.48 -13.41 -40.52
CA ALA A 423 -13.95 -13.45 -40.48
C ALA A 423 -14.61 -14.77 -40.94
N ALA A 424 -13.95 -15.54 -41.83
CA ALA A 424 -14.44 -16.84 -42.28
C ALA A 424 -14.32 -17.96 -41.21
N ALA A 425 -13.32 -17.88 -40.31
CA ALA A 425 -13.19 -18.80 -39.17
C ALA A 425 -14.16 -18.46 -38.03
N LEU A 426 -14.60 -17.20 -37.94
CA LEU A 426 -15.62 -16.77 -36.99
C LEU A 426 -17.01 -17.31 -37.35
N ALA A 427 -17.34 -17.43 -38.65
CA ALA A 427 -18.62 -17.98 -39.09
C ALA A 427 -18.74 -19.49 -38.81
N THR A 428 -17.65 -20.26 -38.98
CA THR A 428 -17.65 -21.69 -38.68
C THR A 428 -17.58 -21.99 -37.18
N LEU A 429 -16.84 -21.18 -36.41
CA LEU A 429 -16.86 -21.24 -34.93
C LEU A 429 -18.21 -20.80 -34.34
N ALA A 430 -18.92 -19.86 -34.96
CA ALA A 430 -20.25 -19.47 -34.52
C ALA A 430 -21.25 -20.63 -34.61
N VAL A 431 -21.21 -21.41 -35.69
CA VAL A 431 -22.08 -22.59 -35.84
C VAL A 431 -21.72 -23.68 -34.82
N VAL A 432 -20.42 -23.94 -34.58
CA VAL A 432 -19.98 -24.91 -33.57
C VAL A 432 -20.34 -24.44 -32.14
N ASN A 433 -20.22 -23.15 -31.86
CA ASN A 433 -20.60 -22.56 -30.57
C ASN A 433 -22.13 -22.54 -30.37
N THR A 434 -22.93 -22.40 -31.44
CA THR A 434 -24.39 -22.54 -31.34
C THR A 434 -24.83 -23.97 -31.04
N ILE A 435 -24.06 -24.98 -31.45
CA ILE A 435 -24.31 -26.39 -31.09
C ILE A 435 -23.84 -26.68 -29.66
N ASP A 436 -22.68 -26.13 -29.24
CA ASP A 436 -22.11 -26.31 -27.89
C ASP A 436 -22.93 -25.59 -26.80
N ALA A 437 -23.51 -24.42 -27.13
CA ALA A 437 -24.35 -23.61 -26.23
C ALA A 437 -25.85 -23.97 -26.24
N ASN A 438 -26.28 -24.94 -27.07
CA ASN A 438 -27.69 -25.30 -27.17
C ASN A 438 -28.13 -26.16 -25.96
N PRO A 439 -29.15 -25.74 -25.18
CA PRO A 439 -29.66 -26.52 -24.05
C PRO A 439 -30.20 -27.89 -24.46
N ILE A 440 -30.67 -28.05 -25.71
CA ILE A 440 -31.12 -29.34 -26.25
C ILE A 440 -29.93 -30.29 -26.42
N ALA A 441 -28.83 -29.82 -27.02
CA ALA A 441 -27.61 -30.62 -27.19
C ALA A 441 -26.97 -31.00 -25.84
N ALA A 442 -27.02 -30.09 -24.87
CA ALA A 442 -26.52 -30.35 -23.52
C ALA A 442 -27.33 -31.42 -22.77
N ASN A 443 -28.67 -31.40 -22.91
CA ASN A 443 -29.54 -32.43 -22.33
C ASN A 443 -29.42 -33.77 -23.05
N LEU A 444 -29.23 -33.77 -24.37
CA LEU A 444 -29.15 -34.98 -25.19
C LEU A 444 -27.80 -35.70 -25.01
N LEU A 445 -26.72 -34.96 -24.72
CA LEU A 445 -25.38 -35.50 -24.52
C LEU A 445 -24.94 -35.58 -23.04
N LEU A 446 -25.85 -35.22 -22.11
CA LEU A 446 -25.63 -35.21 -20.65
C LEU A 446 -24.34 -34.46 -20.26
N ALA A 447 -24.03 -33.39 -20.99
CA ALA A 447 -22.78 -32.64 -20.91
C ALA A 447 -23.05 -31.16 -21.22
N ARG A 448 -22.78 -30.25 -20.28
CA ARG A 448 -22.77 -28.80 -20.57
C ARG A 448 -21.52 -28.50 -21.43
N ASN A 449 -21.70 -27.94 -22.63
CA ASN A 449 -20.68 -27.79 -23.67
C ASN A 449 -20.07 -29.15 -24.10
N PRO A 450 -20.87 -30.01 -24.77
CA PRO A 450 -20.52 -31.39 -25.05
C PRO A 450 -19.26 -31.58 -25.91
N LEU A 451 -18.83 -30.56 -26.66
CA LEU A 451 -17.67 -30.65 -27.55
C LEU A 451 -16.35 -30.34 -26.84
N GLN A 452 -16.38 -29.91 -25.57
CA GLN A 452 -15.16 -29.74 -24.79
C GLN A 452 -14.60 -31.10 -24.35
N TYR A 453 -13.30 -31.29 -24.55
CA TYR A 453 -12.55 -32.54 -24.26
C TYR A 453 -12.73 -33.08 -22.83
N MET A 454 -13.19 -32.27 -21.87
CA MET A 454 -13.47 -32.69 -20.49
C MET A 454 -14.87 -32.33 -19.98
N ALA A 455 -15.84 -32.12 -20.88
CA ALA A 455 -17.19 -31.67 -20.50
C ALA A 455 -17.85 -32.54 -19.42
N ARG A 456 -17.77 -33.86 -19.55
CA ARG A 456 -18.33 -34.81 -18.57
C ARG A 456 -17.66 -34.74 -17.20
N ARG A 457 -16.33 -34.61 -17.16
CA ARG A 457 -15.57 -34.48 -15.89
C ARG A 457 -15.86 -33.13 -15.22
N ARG A 458 -15.99 -32.06 -16.00
CA ARG A 458 -16.39 -30.74 -15.50
C ARG A 458 -17.80 -30.77 -14.94
N GLN A 459 -18.75 -31.40 -15.61
CA GLN A 459 -20.12 -31.53 -15.10
C GLN A 459 -20.19 -32.37 -13.82
N GLN A 460 -19.41 -33.46 -13.72
CA GLN A 460 -19.31 -34.22 -12.47
C GLN A 460 -18.73 -33.36 -11.33
N ALA A 461 -17.67 -32.60 -11.60
CA ALA A 461 -17.09 -31.68 -10.62
C ALA A 461 -18.06 -30.56 -10.22
N GLU A 462 -18.80 -29.99 -11.18
CA GLU A 462 -19.84 -28.99 -10.89
C GLU A 462 -21.00 -29.57 -10.09
N SER A 463 -21.46 -30.79 -10.40
CA SER A 463 -22.52 -31.44 -9.62
C SER A 463 -22.07 -31.75 -8.19
N MET A 464 -20.81 -32.16 -8.00
CA MET A 464 -20.23 -32.37 -6.67
C MET A 464 -20.11 -31.03 -5.93
N ASN A 465 -19.69 -29.97 -6.62
CA ASN A 465 -19.59 -28.64 -6.02
C ASN A 465 -20.97 -28.08 -5.66
N ILE A 466 -21.99 -28.29 -6.49
CA ILE A 466 -23.38 -27.90 -6.18
C ILE A 466 -23.91 -28.71 -5.00
N ASP A 467 -23.67 -30.02 -4.93
CA ASP A 467 -24.11 -30.85 -3.80
C ASP A 467 -23.42 -30.43 -2.50
N MET A 468 -22.11 -30.13 -2.55
CA MET A 468 -21.36 -29.59 -1.41
C MET A 468 -21.83 -28.19 -1.00
N THR A 469 -22.07 -27.27 -1.94
CA THR A 469 -22.39 -25.86 -1.64
C THR A 469 -23.87 -25.63 -1.33
N VAL A 470 -24.78 -26.37 -1.96
CA VAL A 470 -26.23 -26.20 -1.81
C VAL A 470 -26.81 -27.13 -0.74
N ARG A 471 -26.29 -28.36 -0.61
CA ARG A 471 -26.84 -29.34 0.35
C ARG A 471 -25.96 -29.56 1.57
N GLY A 472 -24.64 -29.65 1.40
CA GLY A 472 -23.69 -29.92 2.49
C GLY A 472 -23.43 -28.71 3.39
N TRP A 473 -22.98 -27.61 2.79
CA TRP A 473 -22.48 -26.44 3.52
C TRP A 473 -23.53 -25.73 4.37
N PRO A 474 -24.78 -25.51 3.91
CA PRO A 474 -25.80 -24.89 4.75
C PRO A 474 -26.16 -25.75 5.97
N ARG A 475 -26.17 -27.09 5.82
CA ARG A 475 -26.49 -28.01 6.91
C ARG A 475 -25.34 -28.08 7.92
N GLU A 476 -24.10 -28.18 7.47
CA GLU A 476 -22.93 -28.16 8.34
C GLU A 476 -22.74 -26.80 9.02
N ALA A 477 -22.96 -25.69 8.31
CA ALA A 477 -22.91 -24.35 8.89
C ALA A 477 -24.01 -24.13 9.93
N GLN A 478 -25.22 -24.68 9.71
CA GLN A 478 -26.29 -24.68 10.71
C GLN A 478 -25.91 -25.52 11.93
N LEU A 479 -25.43 -26.76 11.73
CA LEU A 479 -24.99 -27.62 12.83
C LEU A 479 -23.86 -26.99 13.63
N ARG A 480 -22.84 -26.45 12.95
CA ARG A 480 -21.74 -25.73 13.57
C ARG A 480 -22.23 -24.49 14.32
N GLY A 481 -23.12 -23.70 13.72
CA GLY A 481 -23.74 -22.56 14.38
C GLY A 481 -24.52 -22.95 15.65
N HIS A 482 -25.21 -24.09 15.66
CA HIS A 482 -25.88 -24.61 16.84
C HIS A 482 -24.90 -25.06 17.93
N LEU A 483 -23.84 -25.78 17.57
CA LEU A 483 -22.79 -26.23 18.50
C LEU A 483 -21.97 -25.07 19.07
N ASP A 484 -21.67 -24.05 18.26
CA ASP A 484 -20.96 -22.86 18.70
C ASP A 484 -21.82 -22.07 19.69
N ARG A 485 -23.12 -21.90 19.40
CA ARG A 485 -24.07 -21.24 20.32
C ARG A 485 -24.20 -21.97 21.65
N SER A 486 -24.31 -23.30 21.66
CA SER A 486 -24.37 -24.05 22.91
C SER A 486 -23.06 -23.93 23.70
N THR A 487 -21.92 -23.93 23.01
CA THR A 487 -20.61 -23.73 23.64
C THR A 487 -20.50 -22.36 24.30
N TRP A 488 -20.91 -21.30 23.61
CA TRP A 488 -20.92 -19.94 24.17
C TRP A 488 -21.92 -19.79 25.32
N ALA A 489 -23.09 -20.41 25.23
CA ALA A 489 -24.08 -20.44 26.31
C ALA A 489 -23.55 -21.16 27.56
N HIS A 490 -22.88 -22.29 27.39
CA HIS A 490 -22.23 -22.99 28.50
C HIS A 490 -21.10 -22.15 29.13
N ALA A 491 -20.31 -21.45 28.34
CA ALA A 491 -19.26 -20.56 28.85
C ALA A 491 -19.83 -19.37 29.64
N ALA A 492 -20.87 -18.73 29.10
CA ALA A 492 -21.59 -17.65 29.76
C ALA A 492 -22.19 -18.12 31.10
N ALA A 493 -22.91 -19.25 31.08
CA ALA A 493 -23.52 -19.83 32.27
C ALA A 493 -22.47 -20.25 33.31
N ARG A 494 -21.33 -20.81 32.88
CA ARG A 494 -20.25 -21.19 33.79
C ARG A 494 -19.66 -19.98 34.50
N ARG A 495 -19.31 -18.91 33.77
CA ARG A 495 -18.79 -17.67 34.37
C ARG A 495 -19.83 -16.99 35.27
N ALA A 496 -21.10 -16.98 34.86
CA ALA A 496 -22.19 -16.45 35.67
C ALA A 496 -22.35 -17.22 37.00
N ARG A 497 -22.32 -18.55 36.97
CA ARG A 497 -22.39 -19.38 38.19
C ARG A 497 -21.22 -19.14 39.13
N LEU A 498 -20.00 -19.04 38.60
CA LEU A 498 -18.81 -18.75 39.40
C LEU A 498 -18.90 -17.36 40.06
N ALA A 499 -19.39 -16.35 39.32
CA ALA A 499 -19.60 -15.01 39.87
C ALA A 499 -20.65 -15.00 40.99
N ARG A 500 -21.81 -15.66 40.79
CA ARG A 500 -22.84 -15.80 41.82
C ARG A 500 -22.34 -16.55 43.05
N ALA A 501 -21.57 -17.62 42.87
CA ALA A 501 -20.95 -18.37 43.97
C ALA A 501 -19.94 -17.52 44.77
N ALA A 502 -19.30 -16.56 44.11
CA ALA A 502 -18.42 -15.57 44.75
C ALA A 502 -19.18 -14.38 45.36
N GLY A 503 -20.53 -14.40 45.38
CA GLY A 503 -21.36 -13.33 45.93
C GLY A 503 -21.44 -12.07 45.07
N ALA A 504 -21.13 -12.16 43.77
CA ALA A 504 -21.24 -11.03 42.86
C ALA A 504 -22.72 -10.64 42.62
N ASP A 505 -22.98 -9.34 42.51
CA ASP A 505 -24.29 -8.84 42.11
C ASP A 505 -24.66 -9.25 40.66
N GLU A 506 -25.89 -8.96 40.24
CA GLU A 506 -26.38 -9.38 38.92
C GLU A 506 -25.62 -8.68 37.77
N ILE A 507 -25.21 -7.42 37.95
CA ILE A 507 -24.49 -6.64 36.93
C ILE A 507 -23.07 -7.17 36.75
N MET A 508 -22.37 -7.50 37.84
CA MET A 508 -21.05 -8.14 37.85
C MET A 508 -21.13 -9.56 37.28
N THR A 509 -22.20 -10.29 37.61
CA THR A 509 -22.47 -11.62 37.06
C THR A 509 -22.64 -11.56 35.54
N LEU A 510 -23.39 -10.56 35.04
CA LEU A 510 -23.55 -10.31 33.62
C LEU A 510 -22.23 -9.92 32.95
N ALA A 511 -21.45 -9.02 33.54
CA ALA A 511 -20.15 -8.62 33.01
C ALA A 511 -19.19 -9.83 32.88
N ASN A 512 -19.16 -10.72 33.88
CA ASN A 512 -18.39 -11.98 33.83
C ASN A 512 -18.89 -12.93 32.72
N ALA A 513 -20.20 -13.02 32.51
CA ALA A 513 -20.79 -13.84 31.45
C ALA A 513 -20.42 -13.32 30.06
N VAL A 514 -20.54 -12.00 29.83
CA VAL A 514 -20.18 -11.34 28.57
C VAL A 514 -18.68 -11.51 28.28
N ASP A 515 -17.83 -11.38 29.29
CA ASP A 515 -16.40 -11.59 29.14
C ASP A 515 -16.06 -13.04 28.78
N GLY A 516 -16.70 -14.02 29.44
CA GLY A 516 -16.54 -15.44 29.10
C GLY A 516 -16.91 -15.80 27.66
N ILE A 517 -17.96 -15.16 27.11
CA ILE A 517 -18.31 -15.28 25.70
C ILE A 517 -17.22 -14.62 24.81
N GLY A 518 -16.65 -13.51 25.28
CA GLY A 518 -15.55 -12.78 24.63
C GLY A 518 -14.27 -13.58 24.50
N ASP A 519 -13.88 -14.31 25.55
CA ASP A 519 -12.71 -15.18 25.57
C ASP A 519 -12.77 -16.28 24.49
N LEU A 520 -13.98 -16.72 24.13
CA LEU A 520 -14.21 -17.72 23.07
C LEU A 520 -14.33 -17.12 21.67
N GLY A 521 -14.14 -15.81 21.51
CA GLY A 521 -14.16 -15.14 20.21
C GLY A 521 -15.54 -15.09 19.57
N ALA A 522 -16.63 -15.15 20.35
CA ALA A 522 -17.97 -15.11 19.77
C ALA A 522 -18.24 -13.77 19.05
N PRO A 523 -18.98 -13.78 17.93
CA PRO A 523 -19.37 -12.55 17.23
C PRO A 523 -20.39 -11.74 18.04
N ASP A 524 -20.41 -10.41 17.92
CA ASP A 524 -21.30 -9.57 18.74
C ASP A 524 -22.79 -9.87 18.52
N SER A 525 -23.15 -10.36 17.33
CA SER A 525 -24.53 -10.71 16.98
C SER A 525 -25.13 -11.84 17.81
N VAL A 526 -24.32 -12.66 18.49
CA VAL A 526 -24.84 -13.79 19.29
C VAL A 526 -24.98 -13.48 20.78
N TYR A 527 -24.38 -12.39 21.27
CA TYR A 527 -24.34 -12.07 22.70
C TYR A 527 -25.72 -11.96 23.32
N GLY A 528 -26.63 -11.24 22.66
CA GLY A 528 -28.00 -11.07 23.15
C GLY A 528 -28.68 -12.43 23.37
N SER A 529 -28.74 -13.25 22.32
CA SER A 529 -29.39 -14.58 22.41
C SER A 529 -28.72 -15.52 23.41
N VAL A 530 -27.40 -15.47 23.54
CA VAL A 530 -26.64 -16.33 24.46
C VAL A 530 -26.86 -15.89 25.92
N LEU A 531 -26.85 -14.59 26.18
CA LEU A 531 -27.09 -14.04 27.52
C LEU A 531 -28.55 -14.17 27.95
N GLU A 532 -29.50 -13.99 27.04
CA GLU A 532 -30.92 -14.29 27.28
C GLU A 532 -31.10 -15.76 27.66
N SER A 533 -30.42 -16.69 26.96
CA SER A 533 -30.46 -18.12 27.31
C SER A 533 -29.79 -18.46 28.66
N ALA A 534 -28.89 -17.60 29.13
CA ALA A 534 -28.29 -17.70 30.46
C ALA A 534 -29.15 -17.06 31.58
N GLY A 535 -30.33 -16.52 31.22
CA GLY A 535 -31.33 -16.00 32.15
C GLY A 535 -31.12 -14.54 32.56
N PHE A 536 -30.41 -13.73 31.77
CA PHE A 536 -30.23 -12.30 32.05
C PHE A 536 -31.35 -11.47 31.43
N ASP A 537 -31.72 -10.38 32.12
CA ASP A 537 -32.72 -9.43 31.62
C ASP A 537 -32.22 -8.65 30.39
N ARG A 538 -33.15 -8.34 29.48
CA ARG A 538 -32.85 -7.74 28.17
C ARG A 538 -32.33 -6.31 28.30
N ASP A 539 -32.79 -5.53 29.27
CA ASP A 539 -32.32 -4.16 29.48
C ASP A 539 -30.90 -4.15 30.05
N MET A 540 -30.59 -5.10 30.95
CA MET A 540 -29.23 -5.31 31.43
C MET A 540 -28.29 -5.74 30.32
N ILE A 541 -28.73 -6.65 29.44
CA ILE A 541 -27.96 -7.07 28.25
C ILE A 541 -27.67 -5.87 27.35
N ASN A 542 -28.67 -5.02 27.08
CA ASN A 542 -28.49 -3.82 26.26
C ASN A 542 -27.48 -2.85 26.90
N ALA A 543 -27.54 -2.63 28.21
CA ALA A 543 -26.56 -1.81 28.94
C ALA A 543 -25.14 -2.41 28.84
N ALA A 544 -24.99 -3.72 29.05
CA ALA A 544 -23.71 -4.41 28.93
C ALA A 544 -23.13 -4.34 27.50
N MET A 545 -23.99 -4.44 26.47
CA MET A 545 -23.56 -4.33 25.08
C MET A 545 -23.14 -2.91 24.70
N ARG A 546 -23.77 -1.86 25.28
CA ARG A 546 -23.29 -0.48 25.15
C ARG A 546 -21.89 -0.32 25.75
N VAL A 547 -21.69 -0.79 26.99
CA VAL A 547 -20.38 -0.77 27.66
C VAL A 547 -19.31 -1.47 26.82
N ARG A 548 -19.62 -2.64 26.27
CA ARG A 548 -18.74 -3.40 25.38
C ARG A 548 -18.42 -2.68 24.07
N ALA A 549 -19.38 -1.98 23.47
CA ALA A 549 -19.14 -1.19 22.26
C ALA A 549 -18.14 -0.05 22.53
N PHE A 550 -18.31 0.68 23.64
CA PHE A 550 -17.36 1.72 24.08
C PHE A 550 -15.96 1.13 24.35
N GLN A 551 -15.90 -0.02 25.02
CA GLN A 551 -14.66 -0.75 25.27
C GLN A 551 -13.86 -1.01 23.98
N ARG A 552 -14.53 -1.53 22.95
CA ARG A 552 -13.87 -1.90 21.68
C ARG A 552 -13.24 -0.70 20.98
N VAL A 553 -13.95 0.42 20.95
CA VAL A 553 -13.45 1.68 20.38
C VAL A 553 -12.19 2.12 21.14
N ALA A 554 -12.24 2.12 22.48
CA ALA A 554 -11.12 2.50 23.32
C ALA A 554 -9.89 1.57 23.19
N THR A 555 -10.09 0.27 22.94
CA THR A 555 -8.98 -0.70 22.76
C THR A 555 -8.37 -0.72 21.35
N SER A 556 -8.94 -0.04 20.36
CA SER A 556 -8.46 -0.12 18.96
C SER A 556 -7.19 0.71 18.67
N GLY A 557 -6.86 1.68 19.54
CA GLY A 557 -5.84 2.71 19.24
C GLY A 557 -4.37 2.37 19.59
N ASN A 558 -4.09 1.38 20.45
CA ASN A 558 -2.73 1.16 20.98
C ASN A 558 -2.29 -0.31 20.95
N GLN A 559 -1.80 -0.78 19.79
CA GLN A 559 -1.34 -2.17 19.58
C GLN A 559 -0.04 -2.55 20.33
N ARG A 560 0.58 -1.62 21.06
CA ARG A 560 1.89 -1.82 21.72
C ARG A 560 1.81 -2.28 23.18
N LEU A 561 0.63 -2.20 23.82
CA LEU A 561 0.48 -2.54 25.24
C LEU A 561 0.06 -4.01 25.42
N TYR A 562 0.35 -4.59 26.59
CA TYR A 562 -0.15 -5.93 26.94
C TYR A 562 -1.70 -5.98 26.85
N PRO A 563 -2.30 -6.93 26.11
CA PRO A 563 -3.73 -6.87 25.77
C PRO A 563 -4.70 -6.79 26.96
N GLN A 564 -4.42 -7.47 28.07
CA GLN A 564 -5.30 -7.43 29.24
C GLN A 564 -5.16 -6.12 30.04
N LEU A 565 -3.94 -5.60 30.14
CA LEU A 565 -3.67 -4.28 30.72
C LEU A 565 -4.40 -3.19 29.91
N GLN A 566 -4.35 -3.30 28.58
CA GLN A 566 -5.06 -2.37 27.69
C GLN A 566 -6.58 -2.41 27.91
N LYS A 567 -7.18 -3.59 28.08
CA LYS A 567 -8.61 -3.74 28.39
C LYS A 567 -8.97 -3.13 29.76
N ALA A 568 -8.16 -3.36 30.78
CA ALA A 568 -8.39 -2.80 32.12
C ALA A 568 -8.26 -1.27 32.13
N ARG A 569 -7.24 -0.73 31.44
CA ARG A 569 -7.07 0.72 31.26
C ARG A 569 -8.23 1.36 30.51
N ALA A 570 -8.66 0.74 29.41
CA ALA A 570 -9.80 1.22 28.64
C ALA A 570 -11.09 1.22 29.47
N ALA A 571 -11.31 0.18 30.28
CA ALA A 571 -12.44 0.10 31.19
C ALA A 571 -12.40 1.22 32.24
N LEU A 572 -11.24 1.52 32.82
CA LEU A 572 -11.07 2.63 33.77
C LEU A 572 -11.35 4.00 33.13
N GLY A 573 -10.83 4.23 31.91
CA GLY A 573 -11.10 5.47 31.17
C GLY A 573 -12.60 5.64 30.86
N ASN A 574 -13.28 4.55 30.50
CA ASN A 574 -14.73 4.56 30.28
C ASN A 574 -15.50 4.85 31.56
N VAL A 575 -15.09 4.27 32.69
CA VAL A 575 -15.65 4.59 34.01
C VAL A 575 -15.52 6.07 34.31
N GLN A 576 -14.34 6.67 34.11
CA GLN A 576 -14.10 8.10 34.34
C GLN A 576 -14.98 8.98 33.45
N ALA A 577 -15.12 8.63 32.18
CA ALA A 577 -15.94 9.37 31.23
C ALA A 577 -17.44 9.26 31.51
N GLN A 578 -17.89 8.16 32.14
CA GLN A 578 -19.30 7.79 32.28
C GLN A 578 -19.79 7.79 33.73
N LEU A 579 -19.11 8.49 34.65
CA LEU A 579 -19.47 8.55 36.08
C LEU A 579 -20.91 9.03 36.32
N ALA A 580 -21.41 9.95 35.49
CA ALA A 580 -22.76 10.51 35.58
C ALA A 580 -23.81 9.76 34.73
N SER A 581 -23.42 8.71 34.01
CA SER A 581 -24.33 7.96 33.14
C SER A 581 -25.25 7.04 33.95
N PRO A 582 -26.46 6.73 33.45
CA PRO A 582 -27.33 5.73 34.08
C PRO A 582 -26.70 4.32 34.08
N ASP A 583 -25.76 4.06 33.17
CA ASP A 583 -25.04 2.78 33.03
C ASP A 583 -23.76 2.74 33.89
N ALA A 584 -23.51 3.72 34.77
CA ALA A 584 -22.25 3.83 35.53
C ALA A 584 -21.94 2.56 36.34
N ALA A 585 -22.95 1.89 36.91
CA ALA A 585 -22.77 0.63 37.63
C ALA A 585 -22.23 -0.49 36.71
N SER A 586 -22.70 -0.57 35.47
CA SER A 586 -22.22 -1.53 34.48
C SER A 586 -20.78 -1.25 34.05
N PHE A 587 -20.39 0.03 33.90
CA PHE A 587 -19.00 0.40 33.64
C PHE A 587 -18.07 0.01 34.80
N ARG A 588 -18.50 0.24 36.06
CA ARG A 588 -17.72 -0.20 37.24
C ARG A 588 -17.58 -1.70 37.29
N ALA A 589 -18.65 -2.43 37.01
CA ALA A 589 -18.62 -3.89 36.97
C ALA A 589 -17.66 -4.41 35.90
N TRP A 590 -17.68 -3.79 34.73
CA TRP A 590 -16.77 -4.11 33.66
C TRP A 590 -15.30 -3.86 34.03
N TYR A 591 -15.02 -2.79 34.77
CA TYR A 591 -13.68 -2.49 35.27
C TYR A 591 -13.17 -3.56 36.25
N VAL A 592 -14.02 -4.04 37.17
CA VAL A 592 -13.67 -5.15 38.08
C VAL A 592 -13.38 -6.44 37.30
N VAL A 593 -14.23 -6.80 36.35
CA VAL A 593 -14.06 -8.03 35.55
C VAL A 593 -12.77 -7.99 34.72
N THR A 594 -12.51 -6.88 34.04
CA THR A 594 -11.29 -6.72 33.24
C THR A 594 -10.03 -6.71 34.11
N SER A 595 -10.08 -6.12 35.31
CA SER A 595 -8.99 -6.15 36.29
C SER A 595 -8.76 -7.56 36.84
N SER A 596 -9.83 -8.31 37.11
CA SER A 596 -9.76 -9.71 37.53
C SER A 596 -9.13 -10.58 36.45
N ASN A 597 -9.52 -10.38 35.20
CA ASN A 597 -8.93 -11.12 34.08
C ASN A 597 -7.46 -10.77 33.89
N TRP A 598 -7.08 -9.50 34.04
CA TRP A 598 -5.68 -9.10 33.99
C TRP A 598 -4.85 -9.85 35.04
N LEU A 599 -5.31 -9.90 36.30
CA LEU A 599 -4.67 -10.69 37.35
C LEU A 599 -4.63 -12.19 37.01
N SER A 600 -5.73 -12.76 36.50
CA SER A 600 -5.82 -14.19 36.18
C SER A 600 -4.87 -14.66 35.07
N LYS A 601 -4.40 -13.72 34.23
CA LYS A 601 -3.51 -14.00 33.09
C LYS A 601 -2.05 -13.71 33.38
N ILE A 602 -1.74 -13.13 34.54
CA ILE A 602 -0.37 -12.95 35.01
C ILE A 602 -0.03 -14.10 35.94
N ALA A 603 1.04 -14.82 35.62
CA ALA A 603 1.54 -15.87 36.49
C ALA A 603 2.12 -15.24 37.78
N PRO A 604 1.83 -15.80 38.97
CA PRO A 604 2.60 -15.48 40.15
C PRO A 604 4.04 -16.00 40.00
N PRO A 605 5.02 -15.46 40.76
CA PRO A 605 6.37 -16.01 40.78
C PRO A 605 6.35 -17.49 41.15
N LEU A 606 7.11 -18.33 40.44
CA LEU A 606 7.18 -19.77 40.66
C LEU A 606 7.91 -20.07 41.97
N ASP A 607 8.99 -19.33 42.24
CA ASP A 607 9.75 -19.41 43.47
C ASP A 607 9.95 -18.01 44.07
N ARG A 608 9.32 -17.77 45.22
CA ARG A 608 9.41 -16.48 45.91
C ARG A 608 10.80 -16.20 46.46
N SER A 609 11.64 -17.23 46.68
CA SER A 609 13.00 -17.06 47.18
C SER A 609 13.95 -16.49 46.11
N ASN A 610 13.60 -16.64 44.83
CA ASN A 610 14.37 -16.09 43.71
C ASN A 610 14.02 -14.62 43.40
N VAL A 611 13.07 -14.00 44.13
CA VAL A 611 12.69 -12.61 43.89
C VAL A 611 13.78 -11.67 44.40
N ASN A 612 14.35 -10.86 43.50
CA ASN A 612 15.28 -9.81 43.86
C ASN A 612 14.54 -8.63 44.52
N HIS A 613 14.40 -8.69 45.85
CA HIS A 613 13.68 -7.68 46.61
C HIS A 613 14.32 -6.28 46.57
N ASP A 614 15.63 -6.17 46.33
CA ASP A 614 16.28 -4.87 46.18
C ASP A 614 15.84 -4.18 44.89
N PHE A 615 15.78 -4.93 43.79
CA PHE A 615 15.25 -4.44 42.52
C PHE A 615 13.77 -4.04 42.63
N VAL A 616 12.96 -4.89 43.27
CA VAL A 616 11.53 -4.61 43.50
C VAL A 616 11.35 -3.30 44.30
N ARG A 617 12.09 -3.11 45.40
CA ARG A 617 12.04 -1.86 46.18
C ARG A 617 12.46 -0.65 45.35
N MET A 618 13.46 -0.79 44.50
CA MET A 618 13.93 0.29 43.63
C MET A 618 12.87 0.70 42.61
N VAL A 619 12.17 -0.27 42.00
CA VAL A 619 11.04 0.00 41.11
C VAL A 619 9.89 0.67 41.88
N GLU A 620 9.53 0.15 43.05
CA GLU A 620 8.44 0.68 43.88
C GLU A 620 8.66 2.11 44.37
N ALA A 621 9.92 2.49 44.62
CA ALA A 621 10.26 3.86 45.00
C ALA A 621 10.08 4.86 43.86
N ASN A 622 10.08 4.41 42.59
CA ASN A 622 10.18 5.29 41.42
C ASN A 622 9.03 5.14 40.39
N TRP A 623 8.19 4.09 40.49
CA TRP A 623 7.16 3.77 39.50
C TRP A 623 6.02 4.79 39.32
N ASP A 624 5.94 5.80 40.20
CA ASP A 624 4.97 6.89 40.10
C ASP A 624 5.40 7.95 39.06
N ASN A 625 6.69 8.04 38.76
CA ASN A 625 7.24 9.02 37.81
C ASN A 625 8.07 8.31 36.71
N PRO A 626 7.64 8.36 35.43
CA PRO A 626 8.34 7.69 34.33
C PRO A 626 9.82 8.07 34.20
N HIS A 627 10.14 9.36 34.40
CA HIS A 627 11.52 9.85 34.29
C HIS A 627 12.37 9.35 35.46
N ALA A 628 11.83 9.35 36.68
CA ALA A 628 12.54 8.84 37.84
C ALA A 628 12.81 7.33 37.71
N LEU A 629 11.82 6.56 37.24
CA LEU A 629 11.98 5.13 37.02
C LEU A 629 13.03 4.82 35.95
N HIS A 630 13.02 5.52 34.82
CA HIS A 630 14.01 5.32 33.76
C HIS A 630 15.44 5.70 34.21
N HIS A 631 15.59 6.72 35.07
CA HIS A 631 16.89 7.08 35.62
C HIS A 631 17.38 6.12 36.70
N ALA A 632 16.50 5.64 37.58
CA ALA A 632 16.85 4.72 38.65
C ALA A 632 17.07 3.28 38.15
N VAL A 633 16.32 2.86 37.13
CA VAL A 633 16.29 1.48 36.62
C VAL A 633 16.53 1.49 35.11
N PRO A 634 17.79 1.53 34.65
CA PRO A 634 18.11 1.52 33.22
C PRO A 634 17.75 0.19 32.56
N ASP A 635 17.58 0.20 31.24
CA ASP A 635 17.19 -0.96 30.41
C ASP A 635 18.02 -2.22 30.66
N ALA A 636 19.33 -2.07 30.84
CA ALA A 636 20.24 -3.18 31.13
C ALA A 636 19.91 -3.87 32.46
N LEU A 637 19.39 -3.14 33.45
CA LEU A 637 19.02 -3.68 34.75
C LEU A 637 17.68 -4.43 34.69
N TRP A 638 16.74 -4.00 33.84
CA TRP A 638 15.51 -4.76 33.55
C TRP A 638 15.82 -6.11 32.91
N LEU A 639 16.74 -6.12 31.94
CA LEU A 639 17.15 -7.34 31.23
C LEU A 639 17.94 -8.34 32.09
N SER A 640 18.57 -7.87 33.17
CA SER A 640 19.34 -8.74 34.07
C SER A 640 18.50 -9.40 35.15
N GLN A 641 17.25 -9.00 35.33
CA GLN A 641 16.37 -9.62 36.32
C GLN A 641 15.82 -10.97 35.84
N ASN A 642 15.64 -11.89 36.79
CA ASN A 642 15.00 -13.16 36.51
C ASN A 642 13.48 -13.01 36.33
N ARG A 643 12.88 -14.04 35.73
CA ARG A 643 11.44 -14.09 35.46
C ARG A 643 10.59 -13.93 36.72
N ASP A 644 10.97 -14.58 37.83
CA ASP A 644 10.21 -14.52 39.08
C ASP A 644 10.13 -13.10 39.66
N THR A 645 11.21 -12.31 39.55
CA THR A 645 11.25 -10.90 39.99
C THR A 645 10.31 -10.05 39.14
N LEU A 646 10.33 -10.23 37.81
CA LEU A 646 9.47 -9.49 36.89
C LEU A 646 7.99 -9.87 37.06
N HIS A 647 7.69 -11.16 37.23
CA HIS A 647 6.35 -11.68 37.51
C HIS A 647 5.83 -11.19 38.86
N HIS A 648 6.70 -11.09 39.88
CA HIS A 648 6.33 -10.53 41.17
C HIS A 648 5.82 -9.09 41.05
N ILE A 649 6.51 -8.23 40.29
CA ILE A 649 6.10 -6.84 40.05
C ILE A 649 4.77 -6.79 39.29
N GLY A 650 4.66 -7.55 38.19
CA GLY A 650 3.43 -7.59 37.38
C GLY A 650 2.22 -8.11 38.15
N HIS A 651 2.38 -9.21 38.89
CA HIS A 651 1.33 -9.81 39.72
C HIS A 651 0.93 -8.88 40.87
N ARG A 652 1.88 -8.19 41.50
CA ARG A 652 1.59 -7.20 42.55
C ARG A 652 0.73 -6.05 42.02
N LEU A 653 1.11 -5.45 40.89
CA LEU A 653 0.33 -4.35 40.28
C LEU A 653 -1.07 -4.79 39.85
N ALA A 654 -1.20 -5.97 39.24
CA ALA A 654 -2.49 -6.51 38.86
C ALA A 654 -3.37 -6.81 40.09
N SER A 655 -2.76 -7.30 41.17
CA SER A 655 -3.44 -7.55 42.45
C SER A 655 -3.90 -6.24 43.11
N GLU A 656 -3.01 -5.24 43.21
CA GLU A 656 -3.35 -3.91 43.74
C GLU A 656 -4.47 -3.27 42.91
N ASN A 657 -4.40 -3.39 41.58
CA ASN A 657 -5.42 -2.84 40.70
C ASN A 657 -6.78 -3.53 40.88
N MET A 658 -6.79 -4.86 41.04
CA MET A 658 -8.01 -5.61 41.32
C MET A 658 -8.65 -5.19 42.65
N ILE A 659 -7.84 -5.03 43.71
CA ILE A 659 -8.32 -4.55 45.01
C ILE A 659 -8.91 -3.14 44.88
N ASN A 660 -8.21 -2.22 44.19
CA ASN A 660 -8.68 -0.86 43.98
C ASN A 660 -9.96 -0.82 43.11
N ALA A 661 -10.07 -1.71 42.12
CA ALA A 661 -11.28 -1.85 41.32
C ALA A 661 -12.47 -2.32 42.17
N GLN A 662 -12.28 -3.32 43.04
CA GLN A 662 -13.30 -3.79 43.97
C GLN A 662 -13.70 -2.71 44.98
N ALA A 663 -12.73 -2.01 45.56
CA ALA A 663 -12.97 -0.92 46.50
C ALA A 663 -13.77 0.21 45.84
N PHE A 664 -13.43 0.58 44.61
CA PHE A 664 -14.17 1.59 43.84
C PHE A 664 -15.57 1.11 43.43
N ALA A 665 -15.74 -0.17 43.08
CA ALA A 665 -17.05 -0.72 42.77
C ALA A 665 -17.97 -0.75 44.00
N ALA A 666 -17.43 -1.10 45.18
CA ALA A 666 -18.17 -1.13 46.44
C ALA A 666 -18.48 0.29 46.97
N ALA A 667 -17.53 1.21 46.85
CA ALA A 667 -17.66 2.60 47.27
C ALA A 667 -17.11 3.56 46.18
N PRO A 668 -17.97 4.10 45.30
CA PRO A 668 -17.54 4.90 44.14
C PRO A 668 -17.18 6.34 44.54
N THR A 669 -16.17 6.49 45.40
CA THR A 669 -15.64 7.79 45.84
C THR A 669 -14.53 8.28 44.90
N ALA A 670 -14.30 9.59 44.87
CA ALA A 670 -13.19 10.18 44.12
C ALA A 670 -11.83 9.63 44.58
N ALA A 671 -11.66 9.37 45.89
CA ALA A 671 -10.44 8.80 46.45
C ALA A 671 -10.15 7.39 45.93
N ASN A 672 -11.16 6.52 45.87
CA ASN A 672 -11.00 5.15 45.34
C ASN A 672 -10.73 5.15 43.83
N LEU A 673 -11.36 6.07 43.09
CA LEU A 673 -11.09 6.25 41.66
C LEU A 673 -9.65 6.72 41.40
N GLU A 674 -9.16 7.66 42.21
CA GLU A 674 -7.80 8.16 42.10
C GLU A 674 -6.76 7.08 42.45
N GLN A 675 -7.04 6.25 43.48
CA GLN A 675 -6.20 5.09 43.80
C GLN A 675 -6.13 4.10 42.63
N ALA A 676 -7.27 3.77 42.02
CA ALA A 676 -7.31 2.92 40.82
C ALA A 676 -6.55 3.52 39.64
N ALA A 677 -6.71 4.84 39.41
CA ALA A 677 -5.98 5.56 38.36
C ALA A 677 -4.47 5.57 38.59
N ARG A 678 -4.01 5.76 39.83
CA ARG A 678 -2.59 5.69 40.18
C ARG A 678 -1.99 4.32 39.90
N THR A 679 -2.64 3.24 40.32
CA THR A 679 -2.13 1.88 40.03
C THR A 679 -2.09 1.58 38.53
N MET A 680 -3.11 2.01 37.79
CA MET A 680 -3.15 1.85 36.33
C MET A 680 -2.06 2.67 35.63
N GLN A 681 -1.77 3.87 36.13
CA GLN A 681 -0.68 4.71 35.64
C GLN A 681 0.68 4.04 35.88
N ARG A 682 0.94 3.52 37.09
CA ARG A 682 2.16 2.75 37.39
C ARG A 682 2.36 1.58 36.43
N ALA A 683 1.31 0.79 36.20
CA ALA A 683 1.36 -0.33 35.26
C ALA A 683 1.64 0.11 33.82
N HIS A 684 1.06 1.24 33.39
CA HIS A 684 1.34 1.81 32.08
C HIS A 684 2.80 2.29 31.95
N VAL A 685 3.34 2.93 32.99
CA VAL A 685 4.74 3.37 33.01
C VAL A 685 5.68 2.18 32.85
N ILE A 686 5.46 1.12 33.64
CA ILE A 686 6.25 -0.12 33.52
C ILE A 686 6.11 -0.71 32.12
N ASP A 687 4.90 -0.83 31.57
CA ASP A 687 4.70 -1.38 30.23
C ASP A 687 5.34 -0.53 29.13
N SER A 688 5.38 0.80 29.29
CA SER A 688 5.99 1.71 28.31
C SER A 688 7.52 1.60 28.26
N ILE A 689 8.15 1.25 29.38
CA ILE A 689 9.61 1.12 29.52
C ILE A 689 10.03 -0.33 29.23
N ALA A 690 9.30 -1.30 29.77
CA ALA A 690 9.57 -2.73 29.64
C ALA A 690 9.10 -3.32 28.30
N GLY A 691 8.11 -2.72 27.64
CA GLY A 691 7.42 -3.28 26.45
C GLY A 691 8.31 -3.62 25.24
N PRO A 692 9.38 -2.86 24.92
CA PRO A 692 10.29 -3.23 23.83
C PRO A 692 11.33 -4.29 24.21
N LEU A 693 11.60 -4.48 25.51
CA LEU A 693 12.78 -5.19 26.02
C LEU A 693 12.45 -6.49 26.75
N THR A 694 11.27 -6.58 27.36
CA THR A 694 10.86 -7.70 28.21
C THR A 694 9.37 -7.95 28.06
N ALA A 695 9.00 -8.80 27.10
CA ALA A 695 7.66 -9.41 27.09
C ALA A 695 7.35 -10.17 28.40
N SER A 696 8.35 -10.40 29.27
CA SER A 696 8.33 -11.23 30.47
C SER A 696 7.71 -10.62 31.71
N VAL A 697 7.47 -9.30 31.82
CA VAL A 697 6.75 -8.75 33.01
C VAL A 697 5.30 -9.23 33.03
N TRP A 698 4.71 -9.42 31.84
CA TRP A 698 3.29 -9.76 31.67
C TRP A 698 3.05 -11.16 31.07
N ALA A 699 4.08 -11.90 30.66
CA ALA A 699 3.99 -13.22 29.98
C ALA A 699 4.70 -14.36 30.71
#